data_AF-A0A940DPS6-F1
#
_entry.id   AF-A0A940DPS6-F1
#
_cell.length_a   1.000
_cell.length_b   1.000
_cell.length_c   1.000
_cell.angle_alpha   90.00
_cell.angle_beta   90.00
_cell.angle_gamma   90.00
#
_symmetry.space_group_name_H-M   'P 1'
#
loop_
_entity.id
_entity.type
_entity.pdbx_description
1 polymer ?
#
loop_
_entity_poly.entity_id
_entity_poly.type
_entity_poly.pdbx_seq_one_letter_code
_entity_poly.pdbx_strand_id
1 'polypeptide(L)'
;MAATILQKPDGLSLLGNLKTFIASSTSEVSFRLLKGTDVIVDEIYYPDADGNIEVDVKDVIKEYLDIKLPSSNIYLQSEGSARFVAYIDSQHAGVFTVVKGGVRKLSGTSEAFLKANWLTWQPQIKRVRWSSPEYLSYYCVSASVVKAKFYLVSGGSETVTLSALEADCLVSLNVAMSYLFGFSSHEKSELYGLVDIWVEDDSGVQLSYIQRYVYSPEQGDEHVYVCVNSLGGIDTFTFHGACTMAPEIEHQTAEASGHKIDITSSVERKWQQNTGFMTPQYTKWFFEFVSSGKQWAVIDGRTEDIVLDTSSLQLDDSENLLSCSFQFSLSEEGRLLNLSRVESSLPLIEIASPDGEIFFLAPRLVDYPDADLDDSILFLVQSPYSQSWSKTSLGSLRQWITGIFQDAPVRQQFLSRLIDDTARGNITFEQMIAVLGKACFKGGAEYGEFIESLYSGQGGRIDKDGNAEFQSVRVRGAFEALEYVVNRLSAIEGDQILTESDTIDQVDDLGDNCYGLHLRSKWDGYFTAQSQNNVLKGIINTLATGSGVYHTSWMRVNSVNRANNYVEVSLYPDEEVPGGKNYPPCEMMRFARWGNQTDTQRQSCIYLSSTEGRIVRLTGVTKPIIDTINYGAVFGTVPDFLKSMDLPIIEGQDYLYARGLIVQDIIRIDYKGRPVSEIVDRGQWDSASEYYSEALNPETGNYEISDVWYNGCKYRCMKTGTNTAPAWNNTDWAMVEGNPEFTVEFADTDYLFDPDRFNVTLSIIAKLYNQDVTSDILDSDVQWTRYSEDADGNERVASDQAWALKRADEGKSIDLTTDDCDFNGYIPKVLKFTATVTLRDGMGEAANTAAAVFQY
;
A
#
# COMPACT_ATOMS: atom_id res chain seq x y z
N MET A 1 -31.56 -41.03 57.14
CA MET A 1 -31.46 -39.69 57.76
C MET A 1 -31.50 -38.69 56.61
N ALA A 2 -32.18 -37.56 56.76
CA ALA A 2 -32.24 -36.56 55.69
C ALA A 2 -30.83 -35.98 55.45
N ALA A 3 -30.44 -35.80 54.19
CA ALA A 3 -29.19 -35.16 53.83
C ALA A 3 -29.11 -33.74 54.42
N THR A 4 -27.96 -33.38 54.99
CA THR A 4 -27.73 -32.03 55.53
C THR A 4 -26.99 -31.19 54.51
N ILE A 5 -27.58 -30.06 54.08
CA ILE A 5 -26.97 -29.16 53.10
C ILE A 5 -25.87 -28.34 53.78
N LEU A 6 -24.63 -28.50 53.32
CA LEU A 6 -23.45 -27.78 53.81
C LEU A 6 -23.18 -26.52 52.98
N GLN A 7 -23.34 -26.62 51.66
CA GLN A 7 -23.16 -25.51 50.71
C GLN A 7 -24.23 -25.54 49.63
N LYS A 8 -24.67 -24.36 49.21
CA LYS A 8 -25.56 -24.16 48.07
C LYS A 8 -25.24 -22.85 47.35
N PRO A 9 -25.69 -22.67 46.10
CA PRO A 9 -25.65 -21.39 45.41
C PRO A 9 -26.25 -20.24 46.21
N ASP A 10 -25.68 -19.05 46.01
CA ASP A 10 -26.26 -17.79 46.51
C ASP A 10 -27.53 -17.47 45.71
N GLY A 11 -28.45 -16.67 46.29
CA GLY A 11 -29.74 -16.36 45.68
C GLY A 11 -29.64 -15.72 44.29
N LEU A 12 -28.55 -14.98 44.04
CA LEU A 12 -28.17 -14.47 42.73
C LEU A 12 -26.68 -14.76 42.51
N SER A 13 -26.36 -15.44 41.41
CA SER A 13 -24.98 -15.85 41.08
C SER A 13 -24.66 -15.61 39.61
N LEU A 14 -23.43 -15.23 39.31
CA LEU A 14 -22.87 -15.38 37.96
C LEU A 14 -22.55 -16.86 37.73
N LEU A 15 -22.79 -17.38 36.51
CA LEU A 15 -22.54 -18.78 36.15
C LEU A 15 -21.11 -19.23 36.48
N GLY A 16 -20.11 -18.43 36.13
CA GLY A 16 -18.70 -18.73 36.40
C GLY A 16 -18.34 -18.76 37.89
N ASN A 17 -19.10 -18.03 38.71
CA ASN A 17 -18.94 -17.92 40.17
C ASN A 17 -19.94 -18.78 40.97
N LEU A 18 -20.74 -19.59 40.29
CA LEU A 18 -21.73 -20.46 40.92
C LEU A 18 -21.05 -21.46 41.85
N LYS A 19 -21.49 -21.49 43.11
CA LYS A 19 -21.02 -22.47 44.12
C LYS A 19 -21.64 -23.83 43.85
N THR A 20 -20.86 -24.90 43.98
CA THR A 20 -21.35 -26.28 43.90
C THR A 20 -22.25 -26.59 45.10
N PHE A 21 -23.21 -27.50 44.92
CA PHE A 21 -23.97 -28.03 46.05
C PHE A 21 -23.11 -29.03 46.79
N ILE A 22 -23.01 -28.87 48.11
CA ILE A 22 -22.34 -29.83 48.99
C ILE A 22 -23.32 -30.24 50.07
N ALA A 23 -23.59 -31.53 50.18
CA ALA A 23 -24.43 -32.11 51.21
C ALA A 23 -23.69 -33.23 51.94
N SER A 24 -24.02 -33.46 53.21
CA SER A 24 -23.54 -34.61 53.97
C SER A 24 -24.67 -35.61 54.20
N SER A 25 -24.40 -36.89 53.91
CA SER A 25 -25.34 -37.99 54.08
C SER A 25 -24.61 -39.30 54.33
N THR A 26 -25.26 -40.21 55.06
CA THR A 26 -24.77 -41.58 55.28
C THR A 26 -25.33 -42.58 54.26
N SER A 27 -26.18 -42.12 53.33
CA SER A 27 -26.86 -42.92 52.31
C SER A 27 -26.94 -42.14 50.99
N GLU A 28 -27.34 -42.81 49.91
CA GLU A 28 -27.63 -42.15 48.63
C GLU A 28 -28.65 -41.03 48.79
N VAL A 29 -28.51 -39.99 47.95
CA VAL A 29 -29.33 -38.77 47.98
C VAL A 29 -29.85 -38.48 46.58
N SER A 30 -31.14 -38.19 46.48
CA SER A 30 -31.75 -37.72 45.23
C SER A 30 -31.55 -36.22 45.06
N PHE A 31 -31.02 -35.80 43.91
CA PHE A 31 -30.88 -34.39 43.54
C PHE A 31 -31.74 -34.10 42.31
N ARG A 32 -32.56 -33.06 42.42
CA ARG A 32 -33.40 -32.58 41.31
C ARG A 32 -33.23 -31.09 41.11
N LEU A 33 -33.00 -30.68 39.86
CA LEU A 33 -32.92 -29.27 39.45
C LEU A 33 -34.02 -28.97 38.45
N LEU A 34 -34.72 -27.86 38.66
CA LEU A 34 -35.80 -27.40 37.78
C LEU A 34 -35.55 -25.99 37.27
N LYS A 35 -35.94 -25.73 36.02
CA LYS A 35 -36.10 -24.39 35.43
C LYS A 35 -37.59 -24.17 35.16
N GLY A 36 -38.24 -23.30 35.93
CA GLY A 36 -39.70 -23.19 35.89
C GLY A 36 -40.37 -24.51 36.31
N THR A 37 -41.11 -25.14 35.39
CA THR A 37 -41.74 -26.46 35.60
C THR A 37 -40.90 -27.62 35.07
N ASP A 38 -39.86 -27.35 34.30
CA ASP A 38 -39.09 -28.37 33.58
C ASP A 38 -38.01 -28.93 34.48
N VAL A 39 -37.96 -30.26 34.61
CA VAL A 39 -36.91 -30.97 35.34
C VAL A 39 -35.71 -31.13 34.42
N ILE A 40 -34.59 -30.49 34.77
CA ILE A 40 -33.37 -30.46 33.95
C ILE A 40 -32.28 -31.39 34.48
N VAL A 41 -32.34 -31.77 35.76
CA VAL A 41 -31.54 -32.83 36.38
C VAL A 41 -32.43 -33.62 37.33
N ASP A 42 -32.39 -34.95 37.29
CA ASP A 42 -33.04 -35.85 38.25
C ASP A 42 -32.17 -37.10 38.43
N GLU A 43 -31.27 -37.07 39.41
CA GLU A 43 -30.21 -38.07 39.57
C GLU A 43 -30.02 -38.46 41.04
N ILE A 44 -29.39 -39.62 41.27
CA ILE A 44 -29.05 -40.12 42.60
C ILE A 44 -27.54 -40.08 42.76
N TYR A 45 -27.09 -39.45 43.85
CA TYR A 45 -25.69 -39.29 44.19
C TYR A 45 -25.33 -40.11 45.44
N TYR A 46 -24.13 -40.69 45.44
CA TYR A 46 -23.62 -41.49 46.55
C TYR A 46 -22.57 -40.70 47.34
N PRO A 47 -22.59 -40.76 48.69
CA PRO A 47 -21.59 -40.10 49.50
C PRO A 47 -20.19 -40.69 49.31
N ASP A 48 -19.18 -39.83 49.38
CA ASP A 48 -17.78 -40.22 49.39
C ASP A 48 -17.35 -40.88 50.72
N ALA A 49 -16.05 -41.18 50.85
CA ALA A 49 -15.50 -41.82 52.05
C ALA A 49 -15.67 -41.00 53.34
N ASP A 50 -15.84 -39.67 53.22
CA ASP A 50 -16.04 -38.74 54.33
C ASP A 50 -17.54 -38.42 54.55
N GLY A 51 -18.44 -39.03 53.78
CA GLY A 51 -19.88 -38.81 53.88
C GLY A 51 -20.38 -37.55 53.16
N ASN A 52 -19.60 -37.00 52.23
CA ASN A 52 -19.95 -35.80 51.46
C ASN A 52 -20.43 -36.15 50.05
N ILE A 53 -21.34 -35.34 49.53
CA ILE A 53 -21.87 -35.40 48.18
C ILE A 53 -21.66 -34.01 47.56
N GLU A 54 -20.94 -33.97 46.45
CA GLU A 54 -20.76 -32.77 45.65
C GLU A 54 -21.54 -32.89 44.33
N VAL A 55 -22.39 -31.91 44.04
CA VAL A 55 -23.15 -31.83 42.79
C VAL A 55 -22.80 -30.51 42.10
N ASP A 56 -22.12 -30.61 40.97
CA ASP A 56 -21.85 -29.49 40.07
C ASP A 56 -22.89 -29.44 38.95
N VAL A 57 -23.64 -28.34 38.90
CA VAL A 57 -24.71 -28.11 37.92
C VAL A 57 -24.33 -27.05 36.89
N LYS A 58 -23.09 -26.55 36.91
CA LYS A 58 -22.67 -25.41 36.09
C LYS A 58 -22.80 -25.68 34.59
N ASP A 59 -22.30 -26.83 34.12
CA ASP A 59 -22.36 -27.18 32.70
C ASP A 59 -23.79 -27.42 32.23
N VAL A 60 -24.64 -28.00 33.08
CA VAL A 60 -26.06 -28.19 32.75
C VAL A 60 -26.78 -26.83 32.66
N ILE A 61 -26.55 -25.93 33.62
CA ILE A 61 -27.18 -24.59 33.61
C ILE A 61 -26.69 -23.75 32.42
N LYS A 62 -25.43 -23.90 32.02
CA LYS A 62 -24.82 -23.17 30.89
C LYS A 62 -25.63 -23.33 29.60
N GLU A 63 -26.15 -24.53 29.32
CA GLU A 63 -26.96 -24.84 28.13
C GLU A 63 -28.30 -24.08 28.10
N TYR A 64 -28.78 -23.60 29.24
CA TYR A 64 -30.04 -22.85 29.35
C TYR A 64 -29.86 -21.33 29.36
N LEU A 65 -28.63 -20.85 29.20
CA LEU A 65 -28.28 -19.44 29.25
C LEU A 65 -27.67 -18.96 27.93
N ASP A 66 -28.23 -17.91 27.35
CA ASP A 66 -27.74 -17.31 26.13
C ASP A 66 -27.82 -15.79 26.06
N ILE A 67 -26.85 -15.18 25.38
CA ILE A 67 -26.82 -13.74 25.06
C ILE A 67 -26.98 -13.60 23.56
N LYS A 68 -27.95 -12.78 23.14
CA LYS A 68 -28.26 -12.52 21.74
C LYS A 68 -27.86 -11.11 21.37
N LEU A 69 -27.48 -10.90 20.11
CA LEU A 69 -27.26 -9.57 19.58
C LEU A 69 -28.60 -8.78 19.62
N PRO A 70 -28.63 -7.54 20.15
CA PRO A 70 -29.86 -6.78 20.29
C PRO A 70 -30.54 -6.50 18.95
N SER A 71 -31.85 -6.72 18.91
CA SER A 71 -32.72 -6.36 17.76
C SER A 71 -33.50 -5.06 17.98
N SER A 72 -33.36 -4.45 19.15
CA SER A 72 -34.01 -3.20 19.57
C SER A 72 -33.03 -2.34 20.37
N ASN A 73 -33.34 -1.06 20.54
CA ASN A 73 -32.45 -0.14 21.27
C ASN A 73 -32.39 -0.44 22.78
N ILE A 74 -33.45 -1.00 23.34
CA ILE A 74 -33.47 -1.55 24.69
C ILE A 74 -33.91 -2.99 24.51
N TYR A 75 -33.00 -3.93 24.74
CA TYR A 75 -33.22 -5.34 24.46
C TYR A 75 -33.15 -6.16 25.75
N LEU A 76 -34.23 -6.88 26.04
CA LEU A 76 -34.31 -7.79 27.18
C LEU A 76 -33.59 -9.10 26.82
N GLN A 77 -32.50 -9.41 27.53
CA GLN A 77 -31.79 -10.68 27.40
C GLN A 77 -32.52 -11.76 28.21
N SER A 78 -33.70 -12.18 27.74
CA SER A 78 -34.57 -13.12 28.45
C SER A 78 -33.94 -14.50 28.70
N GLU A 79 -32.93 -14.87 27.93
CA GLU A 79 -32.13 -16.09 28.10
C GLU A 79 -30.79 -15.82 28.79
N GLY A 80 -30.43 -14.56 29.05
CA GLY A 80 -29.16 -14.21 29.68
C GLY A 80 -29.15 -14.39 31.20
N SER A 81 -30.34 -14.54 31.79
CA SER A 81 -30.50 -15.00 33.17
C SER A 81 -31.65 -16.00 33.26
N ALA A 82 -31.55 -16.94 34.21
CA ALA A 82 -32.60 -17.92 34.46
C ALA A 82 -32.71 -18.24 35.94
N ARG A 83 -33.93 -18.52 36.38
CA ARG A 83 -34.25 -18.89 37.77
C ARG A 83 -34.41 -20.40 37.90
N PHE A 84 -33.74 -20.97 38.89
CA PHE A 84 -33.70 -22.40 39.15
C PHE A 84 -34.18 -22.74 40.56
N VAL A 85 -34.75 -23.93 40.71
CA VAL A 85 -35.17 -24.49 41.99
C VAL A 85 -34.51 -25.86 42.15
N ALA A 86 -33.81 -26.05 43.26
CA ALA A 86 -33.17 -27.31 43.59
C ALA A 86 -33.90 -28.04 44.72
N TYR A 87 -33.96 -29.37 44.62
CA TYR A 87 -34.46 -30.26 45.66
C TYR A 87 -33.43 -31.33 45.98
N ILE A 88 -33.27 -31.63 47.27
CA ILE A 88 -32.40 -32.69 47.79
C ILE A 88 -33.30 -33.59 48.67
N ASP A 89 -33.46 -34.87 48.33
CA ASP A 89 -34.37 -35.80 49.01
C ASP A 89 -35.80 -35.27 49.17
N SER A 90 -36.33 -34.67 48.09
CA SER A 90 -37.63 -33.98 48.06
C SER A 90 -37.76 -32.76 48.99
N GLN A 91 -36.70 -32.38 49.71
CA GLN A 91 -36.64 -31.14 50.47
C GLN A 91 -36.22 -30.00 49.55
N HIS A 92 -36.91 -28.87 49.65
CA HIS A 92 -36.57 -27.65 48.92
C HIS A 92 -35.19 -27.11 49.36
N ALA A 93 -34.18 -27.29 48.51
CA ALA A 93 -32.79 -26.97 48.78
C ALA A 93 -32.44 -25.50 48.48
N GLY A 94 -33.27 -24.81 47.70
CA GLY A 94 -33.15 -23.37 47.47
C GLY A 94 -33.70 -22.93 46.11
N VAL A 95 -33.98 -21.63 46.01
CA VAL A 95 -34.24 -20.94 44.75
C VAL A 95 -33.10 -19.97 44.49
N PHE A 96 -32.59 -19.95 43.28
CA PHE A 96 -31.50 -19.06 42.90
C PHE A 96 -31.62 -18.64 41.42
N THR A 97 -31.15 -17.45 41.11
CA THR A 97 -31.06 -16.92 39.75
C THR A 97 -29.61 -16.94 39.31
N VAL A 98 -29.38 -17.45 38.11
CA VAL A 98 -28.05 -17.48 37.48
C VAL A 98 -28.04 -16.55 36.29
N VAL A 99 -27.05 -15.66 36.25
CA VAL A 99 -26.77 -14.76 35.13
C VAL A 99 -25.59 -15.32 34.35
N LYS A 100 -25.66 -15.30 33.02
CA LYS A 100 -24.55 -15.71 32.15
C LYS A 100 -23.32 -14.84 32.43
N GLY A 101 -22.14 -15.44 32.39
CA GLY A 101 -20.86 -14.77 32.64
C GLY A 101 -20.21 -15.14 33.98
N GLY A 102 -19.10 -14.50 34.30
CA GLY A 102 -18.33 -14.75 35.51
C GLY A 102 -17.13 -13.83 35.67
N VAL A 103 -16.67 -13.69 36.91
CA VAL A 103 -15.51 -12.88 37.29
C VAL A 103 -14.46 -13.78 37.92
N ARG A 104 -13.25 -13.78 37.35
CA ARG A 104 -12.13 -14.52 37.92
C ARG A 104 -11.77 -13.97 39.30
N LYS A 105 -11.78 -14.83 40.32
CA LYS A 105 -11.45 -14.48 41.73
C LYS A 105 -12.29 -13.30 42.26
N LEU A 106 -13.61 -13.37 42.09
CA LEU A 106 -14.54 -12.34 42.56
C LEU A 106 -14.34 -12.02 44.05
N SER A 107 -14.05 -10.75 44.37
CA SER A 107 -13.93 -10.25 45.73
C SER A 107 -15.30 -9.76 46.22
N GLY A 108 -16.15 -10.66 46.71
CA GLY A 108 -17.48 -10.34 47.22
C GLY A 108 -18.57 -11.29 46.74
N THR A 109 -19.84 -10.83 46.78
CA THR A 109 -20.99 -11.58 46.25
C THR A 109 -21.30 -11.17 44.81
N SER A 110 -21.86 -12.10 44.02
CA SER A 110 -22.29 -11.80 42.65
C SER A 110 -23.33 -10.70 42.61
N GLU A 111 -24.26 -10.67 43.57
CA GLU A 111 -25.29 -9.63 43.69
C GLU A 111 -24.71 -8.22 43.84
N ALA A 112 -23.74 -8.04 44.74
CA ALA A 112 -23.08 -6.75 44.93
C ALA A 112 -22.32 -6.30 43.68
N PHE A 113 -21.68 -7.25 42.99
CA PHE A 113 -20.99 -6.99 41.73
C PHE A 113 -21.96 -6.56 40.62
N LEU A 114 -23.03 -7.33 40.40
CA LEU A 114 -24.04 -7.06 39.37
C LEU A 114 -24.73 -5.71 39.60
N LYS A 115 -25.00 -5.35 40.87
CA LYS A 115 -25.59 -4.05 41.21
C LYS A 115 -24.68 -2.86 40.86
N ALA A 116 -23.37 -2.99 41.06
CA ALA A 116 -22.42 -1.89 40.95
C ALA A 116 -21.74 -1.75 39.57
N ASN A 117 -21.85 -2.76 38.70
CA ASN A 117 -21.05 -2.84 37.48
C ASN A 117 -21.90 -3.05 36.23
N TRP A 118 -21.52 -2.34 35.17
CA TRP A 118 -21.86 -2.73 33.81
C TRP A 118 -21.18 -4.07 33.47
N LEU A 119 -21.83 -4.91 32.68
CA LEU A 119 -21.28 -6.19 32.21
C LEU A 119 -20.38 -5.96 30.99
N THR A 120 -19.36 -5.12 31.14
CA THR A 120 -18.41 -4.75 30.08
C THR A 120 -16.98 -4.74 30.58
N TRP A 121 -16.04 -5.12 29.71
CA TRP A 121 -14.61 -4.88 29.91
C TRP A 121 -14.07 -3.73 29.06
N GLN A 122 -14.97 -2.99 28.42
CA GLN A 122 -14.63 -1.75 27.70
C GLN A 122 -13.87 -0.79 28.62
N PRO A 123 -12.87 -0.05 28.09
CA PRO A 123 -12.28 1.06 28.81
C PRO A 123 -13.36 2.02 29.28
N GLN A 124 -13.25 2.53 30.52
CA GLN A 124 -14.25 3.43 31.09
C GLN A 124 -14.46 4.69 30.23
N ILE A 125 -13.41 5.16 29.54
CA ILE A 125 -13.50 6.19 28.52
C ILE A 125 -13.19 5.52 27.18
N LYS A 126 -14.21 5.37 26.34
CA LYS A 126 -14.09 4.74 25.03
C LYS A 126 -14.35 5.75 23.92
N ARG A 127 -13.49 5.72 22.90
CA ARG A 127 -13.70 6.47 21.66
C ARG A 127 -14.56 5.65 20.71
N VAL A 128 -15.59 6.27 20.16
CA VAL A 128 -16.58 5.61 19.29
C VAL A 128 -16.95 6.49 18.11
N ARG A 129 -17.35 5.85 17.01
CA ARG A 129 -17.86 6.54 15.82
C ARG A 129 -19.32 6.94 15.98
N TRP A 130 -19.78 7.78 15.06
CA TRP A 130 -21.17 8.24 15.03
C TRP A 130 -22.17 7.08 14.92
N SER A 131 -21.96 6.19 13.97
CA SER A 131 -22.88 5.09 13.61
C SER A 131 -22.38 3.70 14.03
N SER A 132 -21.26 3.59 14.74
CA SER A 132 -20.79 2.28 15.21
C SER A 132 -21.79 1.70 16.21
N PRO A 133 -22.17 0.41 16.07
CA PRO A 133 -23.01 -0.25 17.06
C PRO A 133 -22.27 -0.32 18.39
N GLU A 134 -22.90 0.16 19.47
CA GLU A 134 -22.32 0.14 20.81
C GLU A 134 -23.36 -0.37 21.78
N TYR A 135 -22.97 -1.29 22.66
CA TYR A 135 -23.87 -1.92 23.60
C TYR A 135 -23.31 -1.85 25.02
N LEU A 136 -24.23 -1.70 25.98
CA LEU A 136 -23.92 -1.74 27.40
C LEU A 136 -24.97 -2.60 28.11
N SER A 137 -24.53 -3.67 28.76
CA SER A 137 -25.41 -4.61 29.44
C SER A 137 -25.42 -4.42 30.96
N TYR A 138 -26.59 -4.53 31.58
CA TYR A 138 -26.77 -4.38 33.02
C TYR A 138 -27.82 -5.32 33.57
N TYR A 139 -27.51 -5.96 34.70
CA TYR A 139 -28.47 -6.78 35.44
C TYR A 139 -29.11 -5.94 36.55
N CYS A 140 -30.41 -5.72 36.44
CA CYS A 140 -31.16 -4.89 37.36
C CYS A 140 -31.53 -5.68 38.62
N VAL A 141 -30.70 -5.65 39.65
CA VAL A 141 -31.03 -6.29 40.94
C VAL A 141 -32.28 -5.67 41.57
N SER A 142 -32.51 -4.38 41.33
CA SER A 142 -33.73 -3.64 41.69
C SER A 142 -34.17 -2.77 40.51
N ALA A 143 -35.41 -2.30 40.54
CA ALA A 143 -35.88 -1.30 39.59
C ALA A 143 -34.91 -0.10 39.61
N SER A 144 -34.57 0.38 38.41
CA SER A 144 -33.52 1.38 38.24
C SER A 144 -33.72 2.18 36.96
N VAL A 145 -33.02 3.31 36.84
CA VAL A 145 -33.13 4.22 35.71
C VAL A 145 -31.76 4.47 35.12
N VAL A 146 -31.65 4.36 33.79
CA VAL A 146 -30.42 4.68 33.06
C VAL A 146 -30.43 6.17 32.73
N LYS A 147 -29.35 6.85 33.10
CA LYS A 147 -29.12 8.27 32.82
C LYS A 147 -28.03 8.45 31.80
N ALA A 148 -28.17 9.49 30.98
CA ALA A 148 -27.11 9.98 30.10
C ALA A 148 -26.89 11.47 30.32
N LYS A 149 -25.63 11.91 30.27
CA LYS A 149 -25.26 13.31 30.38
C LYS A 149 -24.46 13.76 29.17
N PHE A 150 -24.95 14.81 28.53
CA PHE A 150 -24.38 15.46 27.37
C PHE A 150 -23.70 16.76 27.78
N TYR A 151 -22.62 17.13 27.09
CA TYR A 151 -21.82 18.32 27.39
C TYR A 151 -21.89 19.32 26.24
N LEU A 152 -22.13 20.59 26.57
CA LEU A 152 -22.36 21.66 25.58
C LEU A 152 -21.07 22.43 25.28
N VAL A 153 -20.86 22.78 24.01
CA VAL A 153 -19.71 23.57 23.52
C VAL A 153 -19.68 24.97 24.13
N SER A 154 -20.85 25.55 24.44
CA SER A 154 -20.98 26.84 25.13
C SER A 154 -20.56 26.80 26.61
N GLY A 155 -20.24 25.63 27.14
CA GLY A 155 -20.12 25.36 28.57
C GLY A 155 -21.48 24.97 29.18
N GLY A 156 -21.48 23.97 30.06
CA GLY A 156 -22.68 23.39 30.67
C GLY A 156 -22.88 21.92 30.33
N SER A 157 -23.99 21.34 30.78
CA SER A 157 -24.36 19.95 30.52
C SER A 157 -25.86 19.71 30.68
N GLU A 158 -26.40 18.76 29.93
CA GLU A 158 -27.78 18.28 30.02
C GLU A 158 -27.78 16.82 30.52
N THR A 159 -28.63 16.48 31.48
CA THR A 159 -28.84 15.09 31.92
C THR A 159 -30.24 14.64 31.55
N VAL A 160 -30.33 13.50 30.86
CA VAL A 160 -31.59 12.89 30.40
C VAL A 160 -31.74 11.46 30.92
N THR A 161 -32.97 10.96 30.95
CA THR A 161 -33.26 9.54 31.22
C THR A 161 -33.34 8.79 29.88
N LEU A 162 -32.55 7.73 29.73
CA LEU A 162 -32.60 6.86 28.55
C LEU A 162 -33.71 5.81 28.67
N SER A 163 -33.82 5.14 29.82
CA SER A 163 -34.83 4.11 30.07
C SER A 163 -35.04 3.88 31.56
N ALA A 164 -36.26 3.51 31.94
CA ALA A 164 -36.52 2.80 33.20
C ALA A 164 -36.35 1.30 32.98
N LEU A 165 -35.81 0.59 33.98
CA LEU A 165 -35.52 -0.84 33.93
C LEU A 165 -36.24 -1.56 35.06
N GLU A 166 -36.84 -2.71 34.75
CA GLU A 166 -37.52 -3.56 35.73
C GLU A 166 -36.52 -4.33 36.60
N ALA A 167 -36.92 -4.70 37.81
CA ALA A 167 -36.09 -5.55 38.67
C ALA A 167 -35.96 -6.97 38.09
N ASP A 168 -34.91 -7.68 38.50
CA ASP A 168 -34.61 -9.07 38.16
C ASP A 168 -34.47 -9.37 36.66
N CYS A 169 -34.04 -8.38 35.86
CA CYS A 169 -33.85 -8.56 34.42
C CYS A 169 -32.45 -8.16 33.94
N LEU A 170 -31.96 -8.88 32.92
CA LEU A 170 -30.75 -8.52 32.19
C LEU A 170 -31.15 -7.75 30.93
N VAL A 171 -30.63 -6.53 30.77
CA VAL A 171 -30.88 -5.70 29.60
C VAL A 171 -29.59 -5.37 28.87
N SER A 172 -29.66 -5.27 27.55
CA SER A 172 -28.61 -4.70 26.70
C SER A 172 -29.14 -3.43 26.06
N LEU A 173 -28.44 -2.32 26.30
CA LEU A 173 -28.81 -0.99 25.83
C LEU A 173 -27.97 -0.64 24.60
N ASN A 174 -28.60 -0.16 23.54
CA ASN A 174 -27.93 0.51 22.44
C ASN A 174 -27.44 1.87 22.95
N VAL A 175 -26.12 2.04 22.95
CA VAL A 175 -25.44 3.27 23.34
C VAL A 175 -24.61 3.83 22.18
N ALA A 176 -24.98 3.49 20.94
CA ALA A 176 -24.42 4.10 19.75
C ALA A 176 -24.64 5.62 19.78
N MET A 177 -23.61 6.38 19.39
CA MET A 177 -23.61 7.84 19.52
C MET A 177 -24.79 8.48 18.76
N SER A 178 -25.08 7.96 17.56
CA SER A 178 -26.21 8.37 16.72
C SER A 178 -27.58 8.17 17.38
N TYR A 179 -27.74 7.16 18.22
CA TYR A 179 -28.96 6.91 18.98
C TYR A 179 -29.05 7.81 20.22
N LEU A 180 -27.96 7.89 21.00
CA LEU A 180 -27.90 8.67 22.23
C LEU A 180 -28.20 10.16 21.97
N PHE A 181 -27.64 10.73 20.92
CA PHE A 181 -27.84 12.14 20.59
C PHE A 181 -29.30 12.48 20.24
N GLY A 182 -30.14 11.48 19.92
CA GLY A 182 -31.58 11.68 19.73
C GLY A 182 -32.34 12.02 21.03
N PHE A 183 -31.73 11.83 22.21
CA PHE A 183 -32.35 12.16 23.50
C PHE A 183 -32.06 13.59 23.98
N SER A 184 -31.05 14.26 23.43
CA SER A 184 -30.72 15.63 23.83
C SER A 184 -31.66 16.62 23.14
N SER A 185 -32.08 17.67 23.86
CA SER A 185 -32.86 18.76 23.25
C SER A 185 -32.02 19.74 22.40
N HIS A 186 -30.70 19.57 22.41
CA HIS A 186 -29.75 20.44 21.72
C HIS A 186 -29.39 19.93 20.32
N GLU A 187 -29.02 20.85 19.43
CA GLU A 187 -28.50 20.46 18.12
C GLU A 187 -27.13 19.78 18.26
N LYS A 188 -26.83 18.87 17.33
CA LYS A 188 -25.56 18.11 17.35
C LYS A 188 -24.31 19.00 17.35
N SER A 189 -24.38 20.16 16.67
CA SER A 189 -23.32 21.17 16.59
C SER A 189 -23.05 21.86 17.93
N GLU A 190 -24.00 21.84 18.86
CA GLU A 190 -23.90 22.44 20.19
C GLU A 190 -23.27 21.49 21.21
N LEU A 191 -23.08 20.22 20.86
CA LEU A 191 -22.60 19.16 21.75
C LEU A 191 -21.11 18.87 21.52
N TYR A 192 -20.34 18.65 22.59
CA TYR A 192 -18.90 18.31 22.53
C TYR A 192 -18.59 16.93 21.97
N GLY A 193 -19.59 16.13 21.59
CA GLY A 193 -19.37 14.74 21.18
C GLY A 193 -19.04 13.82 22.35
N LEU A 194 -19.44 14.15 23.59
CA LEU A 194 -19.11 13.36 24.79
C LEU A 194 -20.38 13.04 25.59
N VAL A 195 -20.55 11.77 25.96
CA VAL A 195 -21.71 11.28 26.72
C VAL A 195 -21.27 10.40 27.88
N ASP A 196 -21.76 10.71 29.07
CA ASP A 196 -21.59 9.91 30.29
C ASP A 196 -22.86 9.13 30.60
N ILE A 197 -22.74 7.83 30.88
CA ILE A 197 -23.87 6.92 31.13
C ILE A 197 -23.70 6.22 32.48
N TRP A 198 -24.76 6.20 33.30
CA TRP A 198 -24.79 5.50 34.58
C TRP A 198 -26.21 5.04 34.94
N VAL A 199 -26.32 4.19 35.96
CA VAL A 199 -27.60 3.72 36.52
C VAL A 199 -27.86 4.38 37.87
N GLU A 200 -29.09 4.80 38.11
CA GLU A 200 -29.59 5.30 39.40
C GLU A 200 -30.72 4.39 39.91
N ASP A 201 -30.90 4.35 41.23
CA ASP A 201 -32.12 3.81 41.83
C ASP A 201 -33.28 4.83 41.77
N ASP A 202 -34.47 4.40 42.21
CA ASP A 202 -35.68 5.24 42.24
C ASP A 202 -35.55 6.48 43.16
N SER A 203 -34.50 6.54 44.00
CA SER A 203 -34.19 7.68 44.87
C SER A 203 -33.14 8.62 44.27
N GLY A 204 -32.67 8.36 43.05
CA GLY A 204 -31.63 9.14 42.36
C GLY A 204 -30.21 8.84 42.86
N VAL A 205 -30.00 7.74 43.58
CA VAL A 205 -28.66 7.33 44.02
C VAL A 205 -27.99 6.54 42.91
N GLN A 206 -26.81 7.00 42.48
CA GLN A 206 -26.00 6.31 41.49
C GLN A 206 -25.56 4.92 41.99
N LEU A 207 -25.90 3.89 41.21
CA LEU A 207 -25.59 2.48 41.49
C LEU A 207 -24.33 2.02 40.77
N SER A 208 -24.15 2.41 39.50
CA SER A 208 -23.02 1.98 38.67
C SER A 208 -21.91 3.04 38.61
N TYR A 209 -20.71 2.66 38.20
CA TYR A 209 -19.74 3.64 37.72
C TYR A 209 -20.20 4.30 36.40
N ILE A 210 -19.63 5.46 36.07
CA ILE A 210 -19.93 6.19 34.83
C ILE A 210 -19.12 5.59 33.68
N GLN A 211 -19.80 5.17 32.61
CA GLN A 211 -19.20 4.80 31.33
C GLN A 211 -19.25 5.99 30.39
N ARG A 212 -18.10 6.40 29.84
CA ARG A 212 -17.97 7.59 28.99
C ARG A 212 -17.67 7.20 27.55
N TYR A 213 -18.50 7.69 26.64
CA TYR A 213 -18.31 7.58 25.20
C TYR A 213 -17.90 8.93 24.61
N VAL A 214 -16.82 8.94 23.84
CA VAL A 214 -16.28 10.13 23.18
C VAL A 214 -16.31 9.91 21.68
N TYR A 215 -16.99 10.80 20.97
CA TYR A 215 -17.06 10.80 19.52
C TYR A 215 -15.66 11.01 18.95
N SER A 216 -15.26 10.11 18.06
CA SER A 216 -14.06 10.23 17.24
C SER A 216 -14.47 10.22 15.77
N PRO A 217 -13.99 11.19 14.95
CA PRO A 217 -14.19 11.13 13.51
C PRO A 217 -13.45 9.91 12.92
N GLU A 218 -13.88 9.50 11.73
CA GLU A 218 -13.32 8.40 10.95
C GLU A 218 -11.83 8.61 10.65
N GLN A 219 -11.00 7.61 10.95
CA GLN A 219 -9.56 7.61 10.66
C GLN A 219 -9.20 6.38 9.83
N GLY A 220 -9.18 6.52 8.49
CA GLY A 220 -8.74 5.47 7.58
C GLY A 220 -9.64 4.22 7.57
N ASP A 221 -9.04 3.07 7.25
CA ASP A 221 -9.70 1.76 7.18
C ASP A 221 -9.94 1.20 8.60
N GLU A 222 -11.16 1.37 9.12
CA GLU A 222 -11.57 0.80 10.40
C GLU A 222 -12.60 -0.31 10.24
N HIS A 223 -12.44 -1.35 11.05
CA HIS A 223 -13.29 -2.53 11.03
C HIS A 223 -13.89 -2.76 12.41
N VAL A 224 -15.22 -2.90 12.45
CA VAL A 224 -15.98 -3.02 13.70
C VAL A 224 -16.36 -4.48 13.94
N TYR A 225 -16.11 -4.94 15.16
CA TYR A 225 -16.41 -6.28 15.61
C TYR A 225 -17.21 -6.25 16.90
N VAL A 226 -18.05 -7.24 17.14
CA VAL A 226 -18.88 -7.33 18.35
C VAL A 226 -18.71 -8.72 18.95
N CYS A 227 -18.67 -8.86 20.27
CA CYS A 227 -18.65 -10.17 20.92
C CYS A 227 -19.39 -10.19 22.25
N VAL A 228 -19.72 -11.39 22.72
CA VAL A 228 -20.18 -11.61 24.09
C VAL A 228 -18.95 -11.79 24.99
N ASN A 229 -18.74 -10.88 25.94
CA ASN A 229 -17.60 -10.93 26.85
C ASN A 229 -17.79 -11.94 27.99
N SER A 230 -16.76 -12.16 28.81
CA SER A 230 -16.80 -13.07 29.94
C SER A 230 -17.77 -12.67 31.07
N LEU A 231 -18.21 -11.41 31.12
CA LEU A 231 -19.23 -10.95 32.08
C LEU A 231 -20.67 -11.26 31.63
N GLY A 232 -20.86 -11.80 30.42
CA GLY A 232 -22.18 -12.04 29.85
C GLY A 232 -22.84 -10.77 29.30
N GLY A 233 -22.06 -9.72 29.03
CA GLY A 233 -22.50 -8.57 28.26
C GLY A 233 -21.91 -8.54 26.86
N ILE A 234 -22.18 -7.46 26.13
CA ILE A 234 -21.78 -7.30 24.74
C ILE A 234 -20.77 -6.16 24.64
N ASP A 235 -19.65 -6.44 23.98
CA ASP A 235 -18.58 -5.49 23.75
C ASP A 235 -18.34 -5.29 22.26
N THR A 236 -18.18 -4.04 21.84
CA THR A 236 -17.81 -3.66 20.47
C THR A 236 -16.33 -3.30 20.42
N PHE A 237 -15.61 -3.80 19.43
CA PHE A 237 -14.22 -3.48 19.12
C PHE A 237 -14.12 -2.74 17.79
N THR A 238 -13.14 -1.85 17.69
CA THR A 238 -12.83 -1.13 16.45
C THR A 238 -11.34 -1.24 16.23
N PHE A 239 -10.96 -1.90 15.13
CA PHE A 239 -9.59 -2.12 14.74
C PHE A 239 -9.23 -1.22 13.55
N HIS A 240 -8.00 -0.71 13.55
CA HIS A 240 -7.52 0.29 12.58
C HIS A 240 -6.46 -0.27 11.63
N GLY A 241 -6.17 -1.57 11.70
CA GLY A 241 -5.23 -2.22 10.80
C GLY A 241 -5.94 -2.80 9.57
N ALA A 242 -5.15 -3.14 8.56
CA ALA A 242 -5.68 -3.66 7.31
C ALA A 242 -6.50 -4.95 7.52
N CYS A 243 -7.67 -5.01 6.89
CA CYS A 243 -8.44 -6.24 6.69
C CYS A 243 -8.30 -6.70 5.24
N THR A 244 -7.68 -7.85 5.02
CA THR A 244 -7.49 -8.41 3.67
C THR A 244 -8.39 -9.63 3.49
N MET A 245 -9.22 -9.62 2.45
CA MET A 245 -9.99 -10.81 2.07
C MET A 245 -9.06 -11.78 1.34
N ALA A 246 -8.93 -13.00 1.86
CA ALA A 246 -8.10 -14.07 1.33
C ALA A 246 -8.95 -15.33 1.15
N PRO A 247 -9.81 -15.39 0.12
CA PRO A 247 -10.74 -16.50 -0.06
C PRO A 247 -9.98 -17.81 -0.33
N GLU A 248 -10.44 -18.90 0.29
CA GLU A 248 -9.93 -20.24 0.05
C GLU A 248 -10.91 -21.00 -0.84
N ILE A 249 -10.44 -21.47 -1.98
CA ILE A 249 -11.27 -22.18 -2.96
C ILE A 249 -10.74 -23.60 -3.09
N GLU A 250 -11.46 -24.55 -2.51
CA GLU A 250 -11.21 -25.97 -2.77
C GLU A 250 -12.04 -26.42 -3.97
N HIS A 251 -11.36 -26.94 -5.00
CA HIS A 251 -11.99 -27.59 -6.14
C HIS A 251 -11.84 -29.10 -6.02
N GLN A 252 -12.96 -29.79 -5.81
CA GLN A 252 -13.00 -31.25 -5.98
C GLN A 252 -13.48 -31.58 -7.39
N THR A 253 -12.62 -32.20 -8.19
CA THR A 253 -12.99 -32.67 -9.53
C THR A 253 -13.21 -34.19 -9.52
N ALA A 254 -14.28 -34.67 -10.16
CA ALA A 254 -14.36 -36.06 -10.62
C ALA A 254 -14.39 -36.13 -12.14
N GLU A 255 -14.02 -37.29 -12.65
CA GLU A 255 -14.09 -37.58 -14.06
C GLU A 255 -15.28 -38.50 -14.33
N ALA A 256 -16.17 -38.08 -15.22
CA ALA A 256 -17.23 -38.92 -15.76
C ALA A 256 -17.20 -38.82 -17.29
N SER A 257 -17.17 -39.98 -17.96
CA SER A 257 -17.19 -40.07 -19.44
C SER A 257 -16.12 -39.20 -20.14
N GLY A 258 -14.90 -39.17 -19.59
CA GLY A 258 -13.76 -38.45 -20.17
C GLY A 258 -13.80 -36.93 -20.00
N HIS A 259 -14.71 -36.40 -19.19
CA HIS A 259 -14.79 -34.97 -18.85
C HIS A 259 -14.59 -34.79 -17.34
N LYS A 260 -13.74 -33.83 -16.96
CA LYS A 260 -13.63 -33.38 -15.56
C LYS A 260 -14.86 -32.54 -15.22
N ILE A 261 -15.56 -32.94 -14.18
CA ILE A 261 -16.73 -32.26 -13.61
C ILE A 261 -16.31 -31.80 -12.21
N ASP A 262 -16.48 -30.51 -11.93
CA ASP A 262 -16.34 -29.98 -10.57
C ASP A 262 -17.54 -30.45 -9.72
N ILE A 263 -17.27 -31.22 -8.68
CA ILE A 263 -18.31 -31.79 -7.78
C ILE A 263 -18.47 -30.93 -6.53
N THR A 264 -17.43 -30.20 -6.11
CA THR A 264 -17.47 -29.37 -4.91
C THR A 264 -16.64 -28.12 -5.14
N SER A 265 -17.34 -27.00 -5.31
CA SER A 265 -16.82 -25.65 -5.05
C SER A 265 -17.44 -25.16 -3.76
N SER A 266 -16.72 -25.32 -2.65
CA SER A 266 -16.89 -24.52 -1.45
C SER A 266 -15.92 -23.36 -1.56
N VAL A 267 -16.45 -22.14 -1.64
CA VAL A 267 -15.65 -20.92 -1.58
C VAL A 267 -15.74 -20.47 -0.14
N GLU A 268 -14.66 -20.69 0.62
CA GLU A 268 -14.57 -20.19 1.97
C GLU A 268 -14.11 -18.74 1.95
N ARG A 269 -14.99 -17.80 2.32
CA ARG A 269 -14.58 -16.40 2.46
C ARG A 269 -13.85 -16.25 3.78
N LYS A 270 -12.53 -16.13 3.70
CA LYS A 270 -11.67 -15.83 4.84
C LYS A 270 -11.17 -14.39 4.76
N TRP A 271 -11.01 -13.78 5.92
CA TRP A 271 -10.39 -12.49 6.09
C TRP A 271 -9.23 -12.61 7.07
N GLN A 272 -8.17 -11.87 6.78
CA GLN A 272 -7.07 -11.63 7.70
C GLN A 272 -7.17 -10.19 8.20
N GLN A 273 -7.46 -10.02 9.49
CA GLN A 273 -7.54 -8.72 10.14
C GLN A 273 -6.29 -8.47 10.96
N ASN A 274 -5.60 -7.36 10.69
CA ASN A 274 -4.62 -6.78 11.61
C ASN A 274 -5.32 -5.78 12.53
N THR A 275 -5.12 -5.85 13.84
CA THR A 275 -5.82 -4.95 14.80
C THR A 275 -5.41 -3.49 14.67
N GLY A 276 -4.28 -3.21 14.01
CA GLY A 276 -3.53 -1.96 14.17
C GLY A 276 -2.85 -1.93 15.54
N PHE A 277 -2.20 -0.80 15.84
CA PHE A 277 -1.55 -0.63 17.14
C PHE A 277 -2.58 -0.51 18.27
N MET A 278 -2.44 -1.36 19.27
CA MET A 278 -3.24 -1.38 20.49
C MET A 278 -2.40 -0.92 21.67
N THR A 279 -3.04 -0.19 22.59
CA THR A 279 -2.43 0.09 23.89
C THR A 279 -2.37 -1.20 24.74
N PRO A 280 -1.49 -1.27 25.75
CA PRO A 280 -1.46 -2.43 26.65
C PRO A 280 -2.80 -2.73 27.35
N GLN A 281 -3.59 -1.69 27.64
CA GLN A 281 -4.93 -1.86 28.21
C GLN A 281 -5.91 -2.43 27.19
N TYR A 282 -5.90 -1.92 25.95
CA TYR A 282 -6.76 -2.41 24.88
C TYR A 282 -6.42 -3.87 24.51
N THR A 283 -5.14 -4.25 24.57
CA THR A 283 -4.68 -5.63 24.32
C THR A 283 -5.25 -6.62 25.35
N LYS A 284 -5.34 -6.24 26.63
CA LYS A 284 -5.97 -7.10 27.66
C LYS A 284 -7.45 -7.32 27.37
N TRP A 285 -8.14 -6.29 26.92
CA TRP A 285 -9.55 -6.38 26.54
C TRP A 285 -9.75 -7.16 25.24
N PHE A 286 -8.83 -7.05 24.27
CA PHE A 286 -8.84 -7.84 23.03
C PHE A 286 -8.88 -9.36 23.26
N PHE A 287 -8.28 -9.86 24.35
CA PHE A 287 -8.40 -11.28 24.69
C PHE A 287 -9.85 -11.71 24.98
N GLU A 288 -10.74 -10.81 25.39
CA GLU A 288 -12.18 -11.11 25.52
C GLU A 288 -12.82 -11.36 24.15
N PHE A 289 -12.39 -10.66 23.11
CA PHE A 289 -12.85 -10.90 21.75
C PHE A 289 -12.37 -12.26 21.22
N VAL A 290 -11.08 -12.56 21.39
CA VAL A 290 -10.48 -13.82 20.89
C VAL A 290 -11.00 -15.05 21.65
N SER A 291 -11.25 -14.91 22.95
CA SER A 291 -11.76 -16.00 23.80
C SER A 291 -13.28 -16.12 23.82
N SER A 292 -14.00 -15.19 23.19
CA SER A 292 -15.45 -15.27 23.06
C SER A 292 -15.85 -16.54 22.28
N GLY A 293 -16.99 -17.11 22.64
CA GLY A 293 -17.64 -18.18 21.86
C GLY A 293 -18.69 -17.66 20.87
N LYS A 294 -18.88 -16.33 20.81
CA LYS A 294 -19.82 -15.64 19.92
C LYS A 294 -19.25 -14.30 19.47
N GLN A 295 -18.98 -14.16 18.18
CA GLN A 295 -18.39 -12.98 17.58
C GLN A 295 -19.15 -12.60 16.32
N TRP A 296 -19.20 -11.31 16.04
CA TRP A 296 -19.75 -10.77 14.81
C TRP A 296 -18.80 -9.74 14.21
N ALA A 297 -18.77 -9.64 12.88
CA ALA A 297 -18.12 -8.56 12.15
C ALA A 297 -19.18 -7.65 11.52
N VAL A 298 -18.92 -6.34 11.48
CA VAL A 298 -19.73 -5.41 10.70
C VAL A 298 -19.14 -5.30 9.29
N ILE A 299 -19.79 -5.92 8.31
CA ILE A 299 -19.37 -5.95 6.90
C ILE A 299 -20.49 -5.30 6.08
N ASP A 300 -20.14 -4.31 5.25
CA ASP A 300 -21.09 -3.55 4.41
C ASP A 300 -22.31 -2.99 5.20
N GLY A 301 -22.08 -2.57 6.45
CA GLY A 301 -23.11 -2.02 7.34
C GLY A 301 -24.04 -3.06 7.97
N ARG A 302 -23.74 -4.35 7.85
CA ARG A 302 -24.50 -5.47 8.45
C ARG A 302 -23.64 -6.21 9.44
N THR A 303 -24.25 -6.68 10.53
CA THR A 303 -23.58 -7.51 11.52
C THR A 303 -23.71 -8.98 11.13
N GLU A 304 -22.61 -9.59 10.73
CA GLU A 304 -22.52 -10.97 10.26
C GLU A 304 -21.85 -11.85 11.34
N ASP A 305 -22.35 -13.07 11.52
CA ASP A 305 -21.79 -14.04 12.49
C ASP A 305 -20.47 -14.62 11.96
N ILE A 306 -19.43 -14.63 12.78
CA ILE A 306 -18.07 -15.01 12.37
C ILE A 306 -17.47 -16.08 13.29
N VAL A 307 -16.57 -16.88 12.72
CA VAL A 307 -15.77 -17.85 13.44
C VAL A 307 -14.30 -17.47 13.32
N LEU A 308 -13.61 -17.32 14.46
CA LEU A 308 -12.18 -16.99 14.51
C LEU A 308 -11.32 -18.24 14.37
N ASP A 309 -10.28 -18.20 13.52
CA ASP A 309 -9.21 -19.19 13.51
C ASP A 309 -8.13 -18.81 14.52
N THR A 310 -8.33 -19.24 15.76
CA THR A 310 -7.44 -18.95 16.89
C THR A 310 -6.04 -19.58 16.78
N SER A 311 -5.82 -20.54 15.86
CA SER A 311 -4.49 -21.12 15.62
C SER A 311 -3.53 -20.16 14.90
N SER A 312 -4.09 -19.12 14.28
CA SER A 312 -3.36 -18.09 13.52
C SER A 312 -2.96 -16.85 14.33
N LEU A 313 -3.26 -16.81 15.64
CA LEU A 313 -3.04 -15.62 16.47
C LEU A 313 -1.53 -15.35 16.66
N GLN A 314 -1.06 -14.24 16.11
CA GLN A 314 0.31 -13.76 16.29
C GLN A 314 0.30 -12.40 16.99
N LEU A 315 1.06 -12.29 18.09
CA LEU A 315 1.26 -11.04 18.83
C LEU A 315 2.68 -10.57 18.57
N ASP A 316 2.81 -9.40 17.95
CA ASP A 316 4.10 -8.76 17.74
C ASP A 316 4.47 -7.97 18.99
N ASP A 317 5.57 -8.37 19.64
CA ASP A 317 6.06 -7.75 20.87
C ASP A 317 7.07 -6.64 20.54
N SER A 318 6.59 -5.40 20.52
CA SER A 318 7.41 -4.18 20.47
C SER A 318 6.93 -3.24 21.58
N GLU A 319 7.80 -2.77 22.48
CA GLU A 319 7.39 -2.48 23.88
C GLU A 319 6.59 -1.23 24.14
N ASN A 320 5.95 -0.65 23.14
CA ASN A 320 4.90 0.33 23.43
C ASN A 320 3.69 0.23 22.49
N LEU A 321 3.72 -0.63 21.47
CA LEU A 321 2.66 -0.74 20.47
C LEU A 321 2.49 -2.22 20.09
N LEU A 322 1.43 -2.84 20.62
CA LEU A 322 1.11 -4.23 20.33
C LEU A 322 0.14 -4.26 19.15
N SER A 323 0.49 -4.96 18.08
CA SER A 323 -0.45 -5.32 17.01
C SER A 323 -0.65 -6.82 16.99
N CYS A 324 -1.85 -7.25 16.63
CA CYS A 324 -2.19 -8.64 16.48
C CYS A 324 -2.81 -8.87 15.10
N SER A 325 -2.54 -10.03 14.50
CA SER A 325 -3.29 -10.48 13.33
C SER A 325 -4.08 -11.73 13.68
N PHE A 326 -5.34 -11.77 13.25
CA PHE A 326 -6.21 -12.94 13.37
C PHE A 326 -6.96 -13.18 12.07
N GLN A 327 -7.33 -14.43 11.82
CA GLN A 327 -8.15 -14.82 10.68
C GLN A 327 -9.57 -15.18 11.13
N PHE A 328 -10.55 -14.93 10.27
CA PHE A 328 -11.93 -15.33 10.50
C PHE A 328 -12.67 -15.68 9.20
N SER A 329 -13.71 -16.50 9.30
CA SER A 329 -14.67 -16.79 8.23
C SER A 329 -16.11 -16.55 8.70
N LEU A 330 -17.05 -16.49 7.76
CA LEU A 330 -18.48 -16.38 8.10
C LEU A 330 -19.00 -17.72 8.64
N SER A 331 -19.83 -17.66 9.68
CA SER A 331 -20.45 -18.83 10.32
C SER A 331 -21.38 -19.60 9.37
N GLU A 332 -22.07 -18.90 8.48
CA GLU A 332 -22.94 -19.50 7.45
C GLU A 332 -22.47 -19.13 6.03
N GLU A 333 -21.90 -20.10 5.32
CA GLU A 333 -21.52 -19.93 3.91
C GLU A 333 -22.62 -20.40 2.96
N GLY A 334 -23.31 -19.44 2.37
CA GLY A 334 -24.10 -19.69 1.16
C GLY A 334 -23.29 -19.36 -0.09
N ARG A 335 -23.39 -20.21 -1.13
CA ARG A 335 -23.05 -19.85 -2.54
C ARG A 335 -23.78 -18.59 -3.06
N LEU A 336 -24.64 -17.99 -2.24
CA LEU A 336 -25.50 -16.87 -2.57
C LEU A 336 -24.75 -15.56 -2.33
N LEU A 337 -24.78 -14.70 -3.34
CA LEU A 337 -24.35 -13.32 -3.22
C LEU A 337 -25.43 -12.52 -2.48
N ASN A 338 -25.03 -11.78 -1.44
CA ASN A 338 -25.89 -10.86 -0.71
C ASN A 338 -25.34 -9.43 -0.80
N LEU A 339 -25.16 -8.95 -2.03
CA LEU A 339 -24.71 -7.59 -2.31
C LEU A 339 -25.74 -6.57 -1.80
N SER A 340 -25.30 -5.53 -1.09
CA SER A 340 -26.16 -4.40 -0.79
C SER A 340 -26.57 -3.71 -2.09
N ARG A 341 -27.89 -3.67 -2.37
CA ARG A 341 -28.46 -3.01 -3.56
C ARG A 341 -28.86 -1.56 -3.30
N VAL A 342 -28.57 -1.04 -2.11
CA VAL A 342 -28.98 0.28 -1.64
C VAL A 342 -27.72 1.02 -1.21
N GLU A 343 -27.41 2.15 -1.88
CA GLU A 343 -26.40 3.09 -1.39
C GLU A 343 -26.89 3.67 -0.05
N SER A 344 -25.99 3.73 0.94
CA SER A 344 -26.28 4.10 2.34
C SER A 344 -26.76 5.55 2.54
N SER A 345 -26.86 6.34 1.47
CA SER A 345 -27.68 7.55 1.46
C SER A 345 -28.09 7.90 0.03
N LEU A 346 -29.37 7.70 -0.30
CA LEU A 346 -29.99 8.50 -1.35
C LEU A 346 -30.12 9.94 -0.80
N PRO A 347 -29.85 10.98 -1.61
CA PRO A 347 -29.97 12.36 -1.14
C PRO A 347 -31.37 12.63 -0.58
N LEU A 348 -31.43 13.38 0.52
CA LEU A 348 -32.67 13.77 1.19
C LEU A 348 -33.53 14.55 0.18
N ILE A 349 -34.69 14.01 -0.21
CA ILE A 349 -35.70 14.76 -0.96
C ILE A 349 -36.63 15.40 0.08
N GLU A 350 -36.28 16.61 0.51
CA GLU A 350 -37.23 17.49 1.18
C GLU A 350 -37.86 18.41 0.14
N ILE A 351 -39.14 18.15 -0.16
CA ILE A 351 -40.00 19.11 -0.84
C ILE A 351 -40.88 19.71 0.25
N ALA A 352 -40.72 21.00 0.54
CA ALA A 352 -41.74 21.76 1.24
C ALA A 352 -41.94 23.13 0.58
N SER A 353 -43.22 23.49 0.49
CA SER A 353 -43.84 24.57 -0.27
C SER A 353 -43.33 25.98 0.10
N PRO A 354 -43.66 27.02 -0.69
CA PRO A 354 -42.95 28.31 -0.76
C PRO A 354 -42.82 29.17 0.51
N ASP A 355 -43.30 28.77 1.70
CA ASP A 355 -43.52 29.69 2.84
C ASP A 355 -42.98 29.18 4.21
N GLY A 356 -42.02 28.25 4.26
CA GLY A 356 -41.61 27.55 5.51
C GLY A 356 -40.85 28.38 6.57
N GLU A 357 -41.55 29.03 7.51
CA GLU A 357 -40.99 29.48 8.81
C GLU A 357 -41.47 28.61 9.99
N ILE A 358 -40.57 28.36 10.97
CA ILE A 358 -40.93 28.32 12.39
C ILE A 358 -39.85 29.05 13.23
N PHE A 359 -40.30 29.91 14.13
CA PHE A 359 -39.61 30.99 14.85
C PHE A 359 -39.56 30.68 16.37
N PHE A 360 -38.59 31.21 17.14
CA PHE A 360 -38.64 31.24 18.63
C PHE A 360 -38.69 32.69 19.16
N LEU A 361 -39.59 32.99 20.09
CA LEU A 361 -39.78 34.32 20.72
C LEU A 361 -39.63 34.29 22.25
N ALA A 362 -38.97 35.32 22.79
CA ALA A 362 -39.00 35.73 24.19
C ALA A 362 -40.39 36.30 24.61
N PRO A 363 -40.78 36.26 25.91
CA PRO A 363 -42.13 36.58 26.37
C PRO A 363 -42.41 38.09 26.41
N ARG A 364 -43.60 38.47 25.95
CA ARG A 364 -44.14 39.84 25.84
C ARG A 364 -45.64 39.73 26.00
N LEU A 365 -46.25 40.57 26.84
CA LEU A 365 -47.70 40.69 27.08
C LEU A 365 -48.47 39.41 27.51
N VAL A 366 -47.92 38.21 27.31
CA VAL A 366 -48.41 36.90 27.74
C VAL A 366 -48.06 36.60 29.20
N ASP A 367 -47.16 37.39 29.78
CA ASP A 367 -46.99 37.46 31.23
C ASP A 367 -48.23 38.07 31.92
N TYR A 368 -49.17 38.60 31.11
CA TYR A 368 -50.54 38.90 31.51
C TYR A 368 -51.49 37.85 30.93
N PRO A 369 -52.50 37.39 31.70
CA PRO A 369 -53.44 36.40 31.22
C PRO A 369 -54.28 36.94 30.04
N ASP A 370 -54.33 36.16 28.96
CA ASP A 370 -55.09 36.49 27.76
C ASP A 370 -56.60 36.56 28.04
N ALA A 371 -57.22 37.62 27.55
CA ALA A 371 -58.68 37.68 27.46
C ALA A 371 -59.14 36.86 26.25
N ASP A 372 -60.16 36.01 26.41
CA ASP A 372 -60.72 35.22 25.32
C ASP A 372 -61.22 36.14 24.18
N LEU A 373 -60.48 36.15 23.06
CA LEU A 373 -60.75 37.01 21.92
C LEU A 373 -61.92 36.48 21.09
N ASP A 374 -63.13 36.97 21.38
CA ASP A 374 -64.29 36.76 20.53
C ASP A 374 -64.61 37.99 19.66
N ASP A 375 -65.42 37.79 18.61
CA ASP A 375 -65.85 38.86 17.71
C ASP A 375 -66.73 39.92 18.41
N SER A 376 -67.14 39.69 19.67
CA SER A 376 -67.88 40.61 20.51
C SER A 376 -66.98 41.55 21.32
N ILE A 377 -65.64 41.37 21.28
CA ILE A 377 -64.70 42.32 21.89
C ILE A 377 -64.76 43.67 21.18
N LEU A 378 -65.07 44.68 21.98
CA LEU A 378 -65.26 46.05 21.55
C LEU A 378 -64.03 46.89 21.90
N PHE A 379 -63.40 47.44 20.87
CA PHE A 379 -62.40 48.49 21.00
C PHE A 379 -63.09 49.84 20.94
N LEU A 380 -62.82 50.70 21.92
CA LEU A 380 -63.17 52.10 21.81
C LEU A 380 -62.21 52.78 20.85
N VAL A 381 -62.76 53.40 19.82
CA VAL A 381 -62.02 54.07 18.74
C VAL A 381 -62.62 55.45 18.54
N GLN A 382 -61.75 56.45 18.48
CA GLN A 382 -62.13 57.83 18.21
C GLN A 382 -61.42 58.27 16.94
N SER A 383 -62.18 58.66 15.91
CA SER A 383 -61.56 59.31 14.76
C SER A 383 -61.14 60.73 15.16
N PRO A 384 -59.90 61.17 14.84
CA PRO A 384 -59.32 62.42 15.36
C PRO A 384 -60.16 63.68 15.13
N TYR A 385 -61.08 63.65 14.16
CA TYR A 385 -61.89 64.82 13.75
C TYR A 385 -63.38 64.71 14.10
N SER A 386 -63.85 63.62 14.72
CA SER A 386 -65.30 63.39 14.96
C SER A 386 -65.82 63.85 16.33
N GLN A 387 -64.94 64.21 17.27
CA GLN A 387 -65.25 64.57 18.68
C GLN A 387 -66.22 63.62 19.43
N SER A 388 -66.46 62.40 18.92
CA SER A 388 -67.32 61.39 19.56
C SER A 388 -66.61 60.05 19.61
N TRP A 389 -66.75 59.34 20.73
CA TRP A 389 -66.21 57.99 20.88
C TRP A 389 -67.14 56.97 20.21
N SER A 390 -66.57 56.12 19.37
CA SER A 390 -67.26 54.99 18.74
C SER A 390 -66.65 53.68 19.22
N LYS A 391 -67.35 52.58 18.99
CA LYS A 391 -66.83 51.24 19.26
C LYS A 391 -66.72 50.46 17.95
N THR A 392 -65.64 49.72 17.78
CA THR A 392 -65.45 48.76 16.69
C THR A 392 -65.22 47.40 17.28
N SER A 393 -65.70 46.34 16.62
CA SER A 393 -65.36 44.98 17.02
C SER A 393 -64.02 44.56 16.43
N LEU A 394 -63.38 43.58 17.06
CA LEU A 394 -62.20 42.92 16.52
C LEU A 394 -62.43 42.39 15.09
N GLY A 395 -63.60 41.81 14.84
CA GLY A 395 -63.99 41.31 13.53
C GLY A 395 -64.01 42.40 12.44
N SER A 396 -64.46 43.61 12.77
CA SER A 396 -64.53 44.72 11.80
C SER A 396 -63.15 45.30 11.45
N LEU A 397 -62.23 45.33 12.42
CA LEU A 397 -60.88 45.86 12.23
C LEU A 397 -60.02 44.93 11.35
N ARG A 398 -60.19 43.61 11.54
CA ARG A 398 -59.47 42.57 10.79
C ARG A 398 -59.73 42.65 9.29
N GLN A 399 -60.96 42.93 8.89
CA GLN A 399 -61.38 42.96 7.50
C GLN A 399 -60.87 44.21 6.74
N TRP A 400 -60.61 45.30 7.45
CA TRP A 400 -60.09 46.55 6.85
C TRP A 400 -58.58 46.50 6.60
N ILE A 401 -57.81 45.98 7.56
CA ILE A 401 -56.33 45.91 7.48
C ILE A 401 -55.87 45.00 6.34
N THR A 402 -56.59 43.92 6.06
CA THR A 402 -56.24 42.97 4.99
C THR A 402 -56.30 43.59 3.59
N GLY A 403 -57.02 44.71 3.40
CA GLY A 403 -57.15 45.37 2.10
C GLY A 403 -56.06 46.38 1.74
N ILE A 404 -55.21 46.81 2.68
CA ILE A 404 -54.30 47.97 2.49
C ILE A 404 -52.87 47.56 2.10
N PHE A 405 -52.39 46.38 2.48
CA PHE A 405 -50.96 46.08 2.51
C PHE A 405 -50.38 45.26 1.34
N GLN A 406 -51.14 45.00 0.27
CA GLN A 406 -50.67 44.10 -0.78
C GLN A 406 -49.60 44.67 -1.76
N ASP A 407 -49.44 46.00 -1.97
CA ASP A 407 -48.67 46.49 -3.16
C ASP A 407 -47.69 47.71 -2.99
N ALA A 408 -46.79 47.79 -2.00
CA ALA A 408 -45.87 48.95 -1.86
C ALA A 408 -44.42 48.76 -2.45
N PRO A 409 -43.88 49.66 -3.32
CA PRO A 409 -42.59 49.51 -4.05
C PRO A 409 -41.27 49.69 -3.27
N VAL A 410 -41.30 50.18 -2.03
CA VAL A 410 -40.07 50.51 -1.26
C VAL A 410 -39.21 49.29 -0.91
N ARG A 411 -39.78 48.08 -0.97
CA ARG A 411 -39.06 46.83 -0.72
C ARG A 411 -37.97 46.52 -1.75
N GLN A 412 -37.90 47.18 -2.91
CA GLN A 412 -36.93 46.85 -3.97
C GLN A 412 -35.56 47.56 -3.88
N GLN A 413 -35.35 48.50 -2.95
CA GLN A 413 -34.10 49.28 -2.85
C GLN A 413 -33.13 48.78 -1.77
N PHE A 414 -33.56 47.85 -0.93
CA PHE A 414 -32.77 47.32 0.17
C PHE A 414 -32.83 45.80 0.14
N LEU A 415 -31.70 45.14 0.38
CA LEU A 415 -31.70 43.72 0.67
C LEU A 415 -32.54 43.46 1.93
N SER A 416 -33.58 42.67 1.77
CA SER A 416 -34.44 42.32 2.89
C SER A 416 -33.67 41.56 3.98
N ARG A 417 -33.93 41.93 5.24
CA ARG A 417 -33.41 41.24 6.43
C ARG A 417 -34.24 40.01 6.81
N LEU A 418 -35.50 39.95 6.35
CA LEU A 418 -36.51 39.00 6.83
C LEU A 418 -36.93 37.97 5.80
N ILE A 419 -36.71 38.27 4.51
CA ILE A 419 -37.07 37.39 3.41
C ILE A 419 -35.90 37.33 2.44
N ASP A 420 -35.71 36.20 1.80
CA ASP A 420 -34.64 36.00 0.83
C ASP A 420 -34.70 37.07 -0.27
N ASP A 421 -33.57 37.71 -0.51
CA ASP A 421 -33.45 38.81 -1.46
C ASP A 421 -32.10 38.74 -2.17
N THR A 422 -32.03 39.30 -3.37
CA THR A 422 -30.84 39.23 -4.22
C THR A 422 -30.54 40.60 -4.81
N ALA A 423 -29.34 41.11 -4.49
CA ALA A 423 -28.87 42.35 -5.07
C ALA A 423 -28.47 42.11 -6.53
N ARG A 424 -28.95 42.98 -7.42
CA ARG A 424 -28.67 42.86 -8.87
C ARG A 424 -27.31 43.44 -9.29
N GLY A 425 -26.60 44.14 -8.39
CA GLY A 425 -25.29 44.75 -8.65
C GLY A 425 -24.23 44.30 -7.64
N ASN A 426 -22.98 44.63 -7.92
CA ASN A 426 -21.86 44.28 -7.02
C ASN A 426 -21.95 45.06 -5.71
N ILE A 427 -21.76 44.37 -4.59
CA ILE A 427 -21.72 44.98 -3.25
C ILE A 427 -20.26 45.03 -2.81
N THR A 428 -19.77 46.23 -2.49
CA THR A 428 -18.43 46.44 -1.93
C THR A 428 -18.57 46.81 -0.45
N PHE A 429 -17.83 46.12 0.41
CA PHE A 429 -17.79 46.39 1.85
C PHE A 429 -16.48 47.10 2.19
N GLU A 430 -16.53 48.23 2.92
CA GLU A 430 -15.33 48.99 3.31
C GLU A 430 -14.45 48.27 4.35
N GLN A 431 -15.03 47.31 5.08
CA GLN A 431 -14.34 46.54 6.11
C GLN A 431 -14.37 45.05 5.75
N MET A 432 -15.18 44.26 6.47
CA MET A 432 -15.30 42.82 6.27
C MET A 432 -16.77 42.41 6.19
N ILE A 433 -17.02 41.28 5.54
CA ILE A 433 -18.30 40.58 5.60
C ILE A 433 -18.19 39.43 6.59
N ALA A 434 -19.08 39.42 7.59
CA ALA A 434 -19.20 38.32 8.55
C ALA A 434 -20.53 37.61 8.32
N VAL A 435 -20.47 36.42 7.72
CA VAL A 435 -21.64 35.57 7.47
C VAL A 435 -21.74 34.57 8.62
N LEU A 436 -22.80 34.67 9.42
CA LEU A 436 -23.03 33.77 10.56
C LEU A 436 -23.45 32.37 10.13
N GLY A 437 -24.07 32.25 8.94
CA GLY A 437 -24.39 30.99 8.28
C GLY A 437 -23.38 30.61 7.20
N LYS A 438 -23.80 29.77 6.26
CA LYS A 438 -22.95 29.32 5.15
C LYS A 438 -22.86 30.40 4.06
N ALA A 439 -21.65 30.88 3.77
CA ALA A 439 -21.39 31.65 2.55
C ALA A 439 -21.22 30.69 1.35
N CYS A 440 -21.96 30.92 0.26
CA CYS A 440 -21.88 30.12 -0.96
C CYS A 440 -21.51 31.01 -2.15
N PHE A 441 -20.28 30.86 -2.66
CA PHE A 441 -19.77 31.58 -3.82
C PHE A 441 -19.82 30.68 -5.06
N LYS A 442 -20.97 30.66 -5.75
CA LYS A 442 -21.18 29.77 -6.92
C LYS A 442 -20.24 30.05 -8.11
N GLY A 443 -19.67 31.25 -8.18
CA GLY A 443 -18.73 31.64 -9.23
C GLY A 443 -17.25 31.50 -8.86
N GLY A 444 -16.93 31.04 -7.65
CA GLY A 444 -15.57 31.06 -7.09
C GLY A 444 -15.29 32.27 -6.19
N ALA A 445 -14.13 32.26 -5.53
CA ALA A 445 -13.64 33.33 -4.66
C ALA A 445 -12.14 33.58 -4.92
N GLU A 446 -11.76 34.85 -5.06
CA GLU A 446 -10.37 35.28 -5.24
C GLU A 446 -9.91 36.07 -4.00
N TYR A 447 -8.65 35.86 -3.62
CA TYR A 447 -8.04 36.42 -2.43
C TYR A 447 -6.73 37.13 -2.80
N GLY A 448 -6.69 38.45 -2.58
CA GLY A 448 -5.59 39.31 -3.02
C GLY A 448 -5.68 39.65 -4.52
N GLU A 449 -4.60 40.19 -5.10
CA GLU A 449 -4.47 40.29 -6.56
C GLU A 449 -4.07 38.92 -7.12
N PHE A 450 -5.07 38.16 -7.58
CA PHE A 450 -4.85 36.82 -8.11
C PHE A 450 -4.27 36.86 -9.53
N ILE A 451 -3.15 36.15 -9.74
CA ILE A 451 -2.55 35.89 -11.05
C ILE A 451 -2.32 34.40 -11.16
N GLU A 452 -2.95 33.77 -12.16
CA GLU A 452 -2.88 32.33 -12.41
C GLU A 452 -1.52 31.93 -13.01
N SER A 453 -0.72 31.14 -12.27
CA SER A 453 0.54 30.57 -12.75
C SER A 453 1.17 29.64 -11.70
N LEU A 454 1.60 28.45 -12.11
CA LEU A 454 2.21 27.47 -11.21
C LEU A 454 3.57 27.93 -10.63
N TYR A 455 4.32 28.77 -11.36
CA TYR A 455 5.68 29.15 -10.98
C TYR A 455 5.84 30.63 -10.63
N SER A 456 4.92 31.48 -11.11
CA SER A 456 4.95 32.94 -10.93
C SER A 456 3.61 33.51 -10.48
N GLY A 457 2.72 32.67 -9.98
CA GLY A 457 1.39 33.07 -9.52
C GLY A 457 1.43 33.90 -8.25
N GLN A 458 0.39 34.71 -8.05
CA GLN A 458 0.22 35.58 -6.90
C GLN A 458 -1.22 35.46 -6.37
N GLY A 459 -1.40 35.59 -5.05
CA GLY A 459 -2.71 35.51 -4.40
C GLY A 459 -3.21 34.07 -4.23
N GLY A 460 -4.53 33.90 -4.11
CA GLY A 460 -5.17 32.59 -4.14
C GLY A 460 -6.59 32.64 -4.69
N ARG A 461 -7.03 31.54 -5.32
CA ARG A 461 -8.36 31.41 -5.93
C ARG A 461 -8.96 30.07 -5.55
N ILE A 462 -10.27 30.04 -5.32
CA ILE A 462 -11.10 28.84 -5.43
C ILE A 462 -12.04 29.09 -6.61
N ASP A 463 -11.94 28.30 -7.67
CA ASP A 463 -12.79 28.49 -8.85
C ASP A 463 -14.23 27.96 -8.64
N LYS A 464 -15.10 28.12 -9.64
CA LYS A 464 -16.50 27.65 -9.60
C LYS A 464 -16.64 26.13 -9.46
N ASP A 465 -15.59 25.38 -9.82
CA ASP A 465 -15.56 23.92 -9.82
C ASP A 465 -14.93 23.38 -8.53
N GLY A 466 -14.47 24.27 -7.63
CA GLY A 466 -13.92 23.93 -6.33
C GLY A 466 -12.41 23.71 -6.32
N ASN A 467 -11.71 23.98 -7.43
CA ASN A 467 -10.25 23.87 -7.47
C ASN A 467 -9.61 25.07 -6.79
N ALA A 468 -8.69 24.82 -5.87
CA ALA A 468 -8.02 25.86 -5.09
C ALA A 468 -6.55 26.00 -5.50
N GLU A 469 -6.11 27.23 -5.82
CA GLU A 469 -4.71 27.60 -6.06
C GLU A 469 -4.29 28.64 -5.03
N PHE A 470 -3.18 28.41 -4.33
CA PHE A 470 -2.62 29.34 -3.34
C PHE A 470 -1.11 29.10 -3.19
N GLN A 471 -0.36 30.16 -2.88
CA GLN A 471 1.10 30.10 -2.80
C GLN A 471 1.62 29.30 -1.58
N SER A 472 0.92 29.32 -0.44
CA SER A 472 1.32 28.54 0.75
C SER A 472 0.13 28.31 1.70
N VAL A 473 0.15 27.18 2.41
CA VAL A 473 -0.80 26.86 3.48
C VAL A 473 -0.05 26.39 4.73
N ARG A 474 -0.35 26.98 5.89
CA ARG A 474 0.23 26.59 7.18
C ARG A 474 -0.88 26.06 8.09
N VAL A 475 -0.86 24.77 8.38
CA VAL A 475 -1.85 24.08 9.19
C VAL A 475 -1.24 23.70 10.54
N ARG A 476 -1.91 24.04 11.65
CA ARG A 476 -1.42 23.77 13.01
C ARG A 476 -1.93 22.44 13.61
N GLY A 477 -2.94 21.84 12.98
CA GLY A 477 -3.55 20.56 13.39
C GLY A 477 -3.23 19.46 12.40
N ALA A 478 -4.11 19.22 11.42
CA ALA A 478 -3.92 18.23 10.35
C ALA A 478 -4.48 18.74 9.02
N PHE A 479 -3.83 18.35 7.91
CA PHE A 479 -4.28 18.57 6.53
C PHE A 479 -4.53 17.19 5.91
N GLU A 480 -5.73 16.95 5.38
CA GLU A 480 -6.15 15.68 4.77
C GLU A 480 -6.46 15.86 3.29
N ALA A 481 -6.03 14.91 2.47
CA ALA A 481 -6.27 14.86 1.03
C ALA A 481 -6.51 13.41 0.58
N LEU A 482 -7.37 13.24 -0.44
CA LEU A 482 -7.84 11.94 -0.96
C LEU A 482 -6.70 11.06 -1.52
N GLU A 483 -5.73 11.70 -2.16
CA GLU A 483 -4.40 11.15 -2.38
C GLU A 483 -3.41 12.27 -2.07
N TYR A 484 -2.52 12.03 -1.10
CA TYR A 484 -1.22 12.66 -1.19
C TYR A 484 -0.41 11.81 -2.15
N VAL A 485 -0.02 12.38 -3.28
CA VAL A 485 1.24 11.95 -3.90
C VAL A 485 2.36 12.51 -3.00
N VAL A 486 2.43 12.03 -1.74
CA VAL A 486 3.68 12.02 -1.00
C VAL A 486 4.49 10.92 -1.62
N ASN A 487 5.68 11.31 -2.01
CA ASN A 487 6.61 10.45 -2.69
C ASN A 487 6.69 9.08 -1.98
N ARG A 488 6.45 7.97 -2.70
CA ARG A 488 6.88 6.62 -2.30
C ARG A 488 8.42 6.54 -2.09
N LEU A 489 9.11 7.61 -2.44
CA LEU A 489 10.48 7.91 -2.08
C LEU A 489 10.56 8.26 -0.59
N SER A 490 11.10 7.35 0.23
CA SER A 490 11.70 7.74 1.50
C SER A 490 12.87 8.67 1.19
N ALA A 491 12.66 9.98 1.38
CA ALA A 491 13.72 10.97 1.23
C ALA A 491 14.58 10.95 2.50
N ILE A 492 15.75 10.32 2.40
CA ILE A 492 16.73 10.28 3.47
C ILE A 492 17.65 11.48 3.28
N GLU A 493 17.48 12.49 4.14
CA GLU A 493 18.37 13.64 4.17
C GLU A 493 19.69 13.28 4.88
N GLY A 494 20.82 13.56 4.24
CA GLY A 494 22.16 13.33 4.80
C GLY A 494 22.69 11.91 4.64
N ASP A 495 23.42 11.46 5.66
CA ASP A 495 24.13 10.17 5.69
C ASP A 495 23.32 9.12 6.48
N GLN A 496 23.13 7.95 5.90
CA GLN A 496 22.61 6.77 6.61
C GLN A 496 23.71 5.73 6.74
N ILE A 497 23.98 5.26 7.97
CA ILE A 497 25.02 4.28 8.24
C ILE A 497 24.38 2.97 8.72
N LEU A 498 24.62 1.89 7.98
CA LEU A 498 24.14 0.54 8.25
C LEU A 498 25.19 -0.21 9.10
N THR A 499 24.96 -0.20 10.41
CA THR A 499 25.85 -0.73 11.46
C THR A 499 25.12 -0.65 12.81
N GLU A 500 25.72 -1.15 13.89
CA GLU A 500 25.18 -0.97 15.24
C GLU A 500 25.12 0.52 15.61
N SER A 501 23.94 0.98 16.00
CA SER A 501 23.66 2.38 16.35
C SER A 501 22.83 2.47 17.62
N ASP A 502 22.93 3.57 18.34
CA ASP A 502 22.16 3.84 19.56
C ASP A 502 21.78 5.33 19.63
N THR A 503 20.84 5.66 20.50
CA THR A 503 20.43 7.05 20.80
C THR A 503 20.76 7.36 22.24
N ILE A 504 21.33 8.54 22.49
CA ILE A 504 21.70 8.99 23.83
C ILE A 504 20.46 9.59 24.51
N ASP A 505 20.12 9.12 25.71
CA ASP A 505 19.07 9.71 26.55
C ASP A 505 19.64 10.72 27.55
N GLN A 506 20.79 10.41 28.14
CA GLN A 506 21.46 11.29 29.11
C GLN A 506 22.99 11.20 28.94
N VAL A 507 23.66 12.32 29.19
CA VAL A 507 25.13 12.42 29.19
C VAL A 507 25.63 12.83 30.57
N ASP A 508 26.55 12.06 31.12
CA ASP A 508 27.34 12.42 32.29
C ASP A 508 28.72 12.92 31.85
N ASP A 509 29.10 14.12 32.25
CA ASP A 509 30.47 14.63 32.04
C ASP A 509 31.39 14.05 33.11
N LEU A 510 32.34 13.20 32.68
CA LEU A 510 33.29 12.54 33.56
C LEU A 510 34.63 13.28 33.66
N GLY A 511 34.77 14.43 33.00
CA GLY A 511 36.01 15.20 32.89
C GLY A 511 36.98 14.65 31.84
N ASP A 512 38.02 15.43 31.51
CA ASP A 512 39.09 15.06 30.57
C ASP A 512 38.60 14.55 29.20
N ASN A 513 37.53 15.16 28.66
CA ASN A 513 36.87 14.74 27.41
C ASN A 513 36.33 13.30 27.42
N CYS A 514 36.07 12.76 28.61
CA CYS A 514 35.41 11.49 28.84
C CYS A 514 33.95 11.71 29.24
N TYR A 515 33.05 10.91 28.68
CA TYR A 515 31.61 11.03 28.88
C TYR A 515 30.99 9.67 29.17
N GLY A 516 30.05 9.65 30.10
CA GLY A 516 29.14 8.55 30.35
C GLY A 516 27.87 8.72 29.54
N LEU A 517 27.53 7.77 28.68
CA LEU A 517 26.33 7.84 27.84
C LEU A 517 25.32 6.81 28.32
N HIS A 518 24.16 7.29 28.78
CA HIS A 518 22.99 6.46 29.03
C HIS A 518 22.24 6.31 27.72
N LEU A 519 22.15 5.08 27.23
CA LEU A 519 21.59 4.77 25.93
C LEU A 519 20.10 4.42 26.06
N ARG A 520 19.30 4.97 25.15
CA ARG A 520 17.88 4.69 25.06
C ARG A 520 17.64 3.19 24.88
N SER A 521 16.83 2.62 25.77
CA SER A 521 16.28 1.29 25.55
C SER A 521 15.38 1.36 24.32
N LYS A 522 15.81 0.72 23.22
CA LYS A 522 14.96 0.57 22.05
C LYS A 522 13.79 -0.35 22.36
N TRP A 523 14.03 -1.28 23.28
CA TRP A 523 13.10 -2.28 23.71
C TRP A 523 13.40 -2.77 25.16
N ASP A 524 12.46 -3.31 25.94
CA ASP A 524 12.61 -3.94 27.24
C ASP A 524 13.53 -5.17 27.14
N GLY A 525 14.51 -5.23 28.04
CA GLY A 525 15.63 -6.17 27.92
C GLY A 525 16.60 -5.88 26.76
N TYR A 526 16.49 -4.75 26.06
CA TYR A 526 17.51 -4.31 25.12
C TYR A 526 18.84 -4.12 25.84
N PHE A 527 19.90 -4.64 25.24
CA PHE A 527 21.27 -4.35 25.64
C PHE A 527 22.01 -3.76 24.45
N THR A 528 22.74 -2.68 24.67
CA THR A 528 23.54 -2.06 23.61
C THR A 528 24.48 -3.07 22.95
N ALA A 529 24.46 -3.06 21.61
CA ALA A 529 25.38 -3.84 20.79
C ALA A 529 26.76 -3.17 20.67
N GLN A 530 26.98 -2.02 21.31
CA GLN A 530 28.30 -1.40 21.38
C GLN A 530 29.31 -2.32 22.06
N SER A 531 30.57 -2.16 21.66
CA SER A 531 31.71 -2.93 22.16
C SER A 531 32.87 -2.01 22.43
N GLN A 532 33.76 -2.43 23.34
CA GLN A 532 34.99 -1.70 23.64
C GLN A 532 35.78 -1.44 22.36
N ASN A 533 36.42 -0.27 22.29
CA ASN A 533 37.21 0.20 21.14
C ASN A 533 36.41 0.46 19.86
N ASN A 534 35.07 0.45 19.90
CA ASN A 534 34.27 0.95 18.78
C ASN A 534 34.62 2.43 18.53
N VAL A 535 34.83 2.75 17.25
CA VAL A 535 34.91 4.13 16.75
C VAL A 535 33.50 4.54 16.37
N LEU A 536 32.96 5.55 17.02
CA LEU A 536 31.58 6.00 16.85
C LEU A 536 31.54 7.35 16.14
N LYS A 537 30.55 7.51 15.26
CA LYS A 537 30.18 8.77 14.62
C LYS A 537 28.75 9.13 15.06
N GLY A 538 28.60 10.20 15.82
CA GLY A 538 27.33 10.81 16.19
C GLY A 538 27.09 12.09 15.42
N ILE A 539 25.87 12.31 14.95
CA ILE A 539 25.47 13.58 14.33
C ILE A 539 24.16 14.03 14.99
N ILE A 540 24.11 15.29 15.40
CA ILE A 540 22.87 15.94 15.82
C ILE A 540 22.73 17.30 15.15
N ASN A 541 21.49 17.65 14.82
CA ASN A 541 21.16 18.99 14.35
C ASN A 541 20.77 19.89 15.54
N THR A 542 21.38 21.06 15.65
CA THR A 542 21.11 22.03 16.73
C THR A 542 19.89 22.92 16.44
N LEU A 543 18.81 22.35 15.89
CA LEU A 543 17.56 23.08 15.64
C LEU A 543 16.95 23.67 16.92
N ALA A 544 17.14 23.02 18.06
CA ALA A 544 16.69 23.52 19.37
C ALA A 544 17.40 24.83 19.81
N THR A 545 18.58 25.13 19.27
CA THR A 545 19.39 26.32 19.60
C THR A 545 19.43 27.36 18.48
N GLY A 546 18.67 27.16 17.39
CA GLY A 546 18.37 28.19 16.39
C GLY A 546 19.44 28.46 15.33
N SER A 547 20.48 27.61 15.17
CA SER A 547 21.56 27.86 14.20
C SER A 547 21.56 26.93 12.97
N GLY A 548 20.83 25.81 13.00
CA GLY A 548 20.84 24.83 11.89
C GLY A 548 22.22 24.20 11.64
N VAL A 549 23.13 24.28 12.62
CA VAL A 549 24.50 23.74 12.50
C VAL A 549 24.50 22.28 12.95
N TYR A 550 25.04 21.39 12.13
CA TYR A 550 25.26 19.98 12.49
C TYR A 550 26.51 19.87 13.35
N HIS A 551 26.37 19.24 14.52
CA HIS A 551 27.51 18.86 15.36
C HIS A 551 27.80 17.38 15.16
N THR A 552 29.02 17.10 14.71
CA THR A 552 29.52 15.72 14.59
C THR A 552 30.39 15.41 15.80
N SER A 553 30.08 14.32 16.48
CA SER A 553 30.86 13.81 17.60
C SER A 553 31.52 12.50 17.22
N TRP A 554 32.84 12.48 17.28
CA TRP A 554 33.66 11.28 17.09
C TRP A 554 34.15 10.79 18.43
N MET A 555 33.81 9.56 18.76
CA MET A 555 34.02 9.00 20.09
C MET A 555 34.63 7.60 20.00
N ARG A 556 35.48 7.27 20.97
CA ARG A 556 35.98 5.91 21.19
C ARG A 556 35.34 5.33 22.43
N VAL A 557 34.80 4.11 22.33
CA VAL A 557 34.24 3.39 23.48
C VAL A 557 35.37 2.87 24.39
N ASN A 558 35.38 3.33 25.64
CA ASN A 558 36.30 2.90 26.69
C ASN A 558 35.83 1.63 27.39
N SER A 559 34.55 1.59 27.75
CA SER A 559 33.92 0.52 28.50
C SER A 559 32.42 0.43 28.16
N VAL A 560 31.82 -0.75 28.36
CA VAL A 560 30.40 -1.01 28.09
C VAL A 560 29.80 -1.73 29.28
N ASN A 561 28.79 -1.12 29.91
CA ASN A 561 27.94 -1.75 30.91
C ASN A 561 26.59 -2.08 30.27
N ARG A 562 26.49 -3.33 29.78
CA ARG A 562 25.28 -3.79 29.08
C ARG A 562 24.05 -3.76 29.97
N ALA A 563 24.16 -4.19 31.24
CA ALA A 563 23.01 -4.30 32.15
C ALA A 563 22.26 -2.97 32.34
N ASN A 564 22.97 -1.85 32.28
CA ASN A 564 22.41 -0.51 32.46
C ASN A 564 22.29 0.28 31.14
N ASN A 565 22.54 -0.34 29.98
CA ASN A 565 22.65 0.37 28.69
C ASN A 565 23.54 1.61 28.75
N TYR A 566 24.70 1.46 29.40
CA TYR A 566 25.60 2.56 29.66
C TYR A 566 26.96 2.30 29.00
N VAL A 567 27.52 3.32 28.34
CA VAL A 567 28.87 3.26 27.74
C VAL A 567 29.69 4.46 28.16
N GLU A 568 30.97 4.23 28.48
CA GLU A 568 31.93 5.32 28.68
C GLU A 568 32.70 5.54 27.40
N VAL A 569 32.84 6.80 27.00
CA VAL A 569 33.50 7.16 25.74
C VAL A 569 34.48 8.30 25.94
N SER A 570 35.53 8.34 25.12
CA SER A 570 36.43 9.49 25.01
C SER A 570 36.30 10.13 23.64
N LEU A 571 36.30 11.46 23.58
CA LEU A 571 36.35 12.18 22.30
C LEU A 571 37.72 12.02 21.63
N TYR A 572 37.71 11.93 20.29
CA TYR A 572 38.92 12.10 19.50
C TYR A 572 39.37 13.57 19.49
N PRO A 573 40.69 13.86 19.43
CA PRO A 573 41.20 15.21 19.21
C PRO A 573 40.71 15.81 17.89
N ASP A 574 40.61 17.14 17.83
CA ASP A 574 40.17 17.88 16.64
C ASP A 574 41.00 17.56 15.37
N GLU A 575 42.28 17.28 15.55
CA GLU A 575 43.24 16.93 14.48
C GLU A 575 43.00 15.53 13.89
N GLU A 576 42.31 14.66 14.63
CA GLU A 576 42.08 13.25 14.25
C GLU A 576 40.68 13.02 13.66
N VAL A 577 39.88 14.07 13.50
CA VAL A 577 38.50 13.97 12.98
C VAL A 577 38.34 14.65 11.62
N PRO A 578 37.47 14.10 10.75
CA PRO A 578 37.05 14.81 9.55
C PRO A 578 36.48 16.20 9.86
N GLY A 579 36.96 17.23 9.15
CA GLY A 579 36.53 18.62 9.34
C GLY A 579 37.33 19.40 10.39
N GLY A 580 38.28 18.78 11.09
CA GLY A 580 39.23 19.47 11.97
C GLY A 580 38.63 20.04 13.25
N LYS A 581 37.42 19.63 13.62
CA LYS A 581 36.73 20.05 14.84
C LYS A 581 35.76 18.97 15.31
N ASN A 582 35.91 18.54 16.55
CA ASN A 582 35.05 17.57 17.21
C ASN A 582 34.13 18.25 18.22
N TYR A 583 32.95 17.69 18.45
CA TYR A 583 31.96 18.23 19.39
C TYR A 583 31.61 17.19 20.46
N PRO A 584 31.31 17.62 21.70
CA PRO A 584 30.89 16.70 22.75
C PRO A 584 29.55 16.01 22.42
N PRO A 585 29.33 14.78 22.89
CA PRO A 585 28.04 14.12 22.78
C PRO A 585 26.98 14.88 23.59
N CYS A 586 25.72 14.81 23.17
CA CYS A 586 24.61 15.41 23.89
C CYS A 586 23.35 14.52 23.82
N GLU A 587 22.35 14.86 24.64
CA GLU A 587 21.06 14.17 24.68
C GLU A 587 20.37 14.19 23.31
N MET A 588 19.64 13.12 23.00
CA MET A 588 18.98 12.84 21.71
C MET A 588 19.92 12.63 20.52
N MET A 589 21.24 12.75 20.68
CA MET A 589 22.18 12.45 19.60
C MET A 589 22.11 10.96 19.26
N ARG A 590 21.93 10.67 17.97
CA ARG A 590 22.05 9.32 17.42
C ARG A 590 23.47 9.11 16.92
N PHE A 591 24.07 7.98 17.28
CA PHE A 591 25.40 7.61 16.83
C PHE A 591 25.44 6.19 16.30
N ALA A 592 26.45 5.92 15.46
CA ALA A 592 26.63 4.65 14.79
C ALA A 592 28.11 4.23 14.81
N ARG A 593 28.37 2.92 14.81
CA ARG A 593 29.72 2.37 14.72
C ARG A 593 30.31 2.59 13.32
N TRP A 594 31.31 3.46 13.24
CA TRP A 594 32.12 3.69 12.05
C TRP A 594 33.15 2.57 11.83
N GLY A 595 33.72 2.04 12.92
CA GLY A 595 34.75 1.01 12.89
C GLY A 595 35.12 0.53 14.29
N ASN A 596 36.26 -0.13 14.43
CA ASN A 596 36.80 -0.57 15.72
C ASN A 596 38.34 -0.60 15.68
N GLN A 597 39.02 -0.16 16.74
CA GLN A 597 40.48 -0.06 16.72
C GLN A 597 41.19 -1.42 16.68
N THR A 598 40.56 -2.48 17.20
CA THR A 598 41.21 -3.77 17.43
C THR A 598 40.44 -4.96 16.86
N ASP A 599 39.11 -4.95 16.93
CA ASP A 599 38.26 -6.05 16.45
C ASP A 599 38.03 -5.93 14.93
N THR A 600 38.68 -6.82 14.17
CA THR A 600 38.61 -6.83 12.70
C THR A 600 37.23 -7.15 12.14
N GLN A 601 36.37 -7.87 12.88
CA GLN A 601 34.99 -8.12 12.45
C GLN A 601 34.14 -6.85 12.54
N ARG A 602 34.52 -5.91 13.41
CA ARG A 602 33.84 -4.63 13.66
C ARG A 602 34.53 -3.44 12.99
N GLN A 603 35.37 -3.68 12.00
CA GLN A 603 36.06 -2.64 11.22
C GLN A 603 35.35 -2.30 9.90
N SER A 604 34.06 -2.61 9.79
CA SER A 604 33.30 -2.39 8.55
C SER A 604 31.93 -1.79 8.78
N CYS A 605 31.48 -0.94 7.85
CA CYS A 605 30.13 -0.38 7.81
C CYS A 605 29.72 -0.17 6.34
N ILE A 606 28.42 0.04 6.10
CA ILE A 606 27.92 0.54 4.81
C ILE A 606 27.30 1.90 5.09
N TYR A 607 27.56 2.89 4.26
CA TYR A 607 26.84 4.15 4.36
C TYR A 607 26.31 4.61 3.00
N LEU A 608 25.13 5.24 3.04
CA LEU A 608 24.49 5.91 1.92
C LEU A 608 24.59 7.40 2.20
N SER A 609 25.14 8.19 1.27
CA SER A 609 25.27 9.63 1.44
C SER A 609 24.61 10.37 0.28
N SER A 610 23.57 11.15 0.61
CA SER A 610 22.95 12.08 -0.34
C SER A 610 23.87 13.25 -0.67
N THR A 611 24.72 13.68 0.28
CA THR A 611 25.70 14.76 0.08
C THR A 611 26.82 14.36 -0.86
N GLU A 612 27.32 13.12 -0.74
CA GLU A 612 28.40 12.62 -1.59
C GLU A 612 27.89 11.97 -2.89
N GLY A 613 26.58 11.72 -3.00
CA GLY A 613 25.99 11.05 -4.17
C GLY A 613 26.49 9.62 -4.37
N ARG A 614 26.75 8.88 -3.29
CA ARG A 614 27.32 7.52 -3.35
C ARG A 614 26.92 6.60 -2.19
N ILE A 615 26.95 5.30 -2.47
CA ILE A 615 26.87 4.21 -1.49
C ILE A 615 28.26 3.62 -1.34
N VAL A 616 28.73 3.50 -0.09
CA VAL A 616 30.10 3.06 0.19
C VAL A 616 30.11 1.93 1.21
N ARG A 617 30.81 0.84 0.88
CA ARG A 617 31.22 -0.20 1.83
C ARG A 617 32.63 0.10 2.31
N LEU A 618 32.76 0.44 3.58
CA LEU A 618 34.06 0.59 4.24
C LEU A 618 34.50 -0.70 4.91
N THR A 619 35.81 -0.92 4.91
CA THR A 619 36.49 -2.08 5.53
C THR A 619 37.79 -1.65 6.19
N GLY A 620 38.20 -2.31 7.28
CA GLY A 620 39.47 -2.01 7.98
C GLY A 620 39.49 -0.65 8.70
N VAL A 621 38.34 -0.08 9.06
CA VAL A 621 38.25 1.25 9.68
C VAL A 621 38.62 1.20 11.16
N THR A 622 39.73 1.84 11.52
CA THR A 622 40.28 1.86 12.90
C THR A 622 40.28 3.24 13.56
N LYS A 623 40.04 4.31 12.79
CA LYS A 623 40.06 5.71 13.25
C LYS A 623 39.04 6.54 12.46
N PRO A 624 38.65 7.74 12.91
CA PRO A 624 37.65 8.57 12.22
C PRO A 624 38.02 8.93 10.78
N ILE A 625 39.25 9.38 10.54
CA ILE A 625 39.77 9.68 9.20
C ILE A 625 40.09 8.37 8.48
N ILE A 626 39.41 8.13 7.35
CA ILE A 626 39.59 6.92 6.54
C ILE A 626 40.73 7.07 5.53
N ASP A 627 41.43 5.97 5.25
CA ASP A 627 42.47 5.87 4.24
C ASP A 627 41.90 5.30 2.91
N THR A 628 42.61 5.44 1.80
CA THR A 628 42.17 4.89 0.49
C THR A 628 41.98 3.37 0.54
N ILE A 629 42.76 2.68 1.38
CA ILE A 629 42.62 1.25 1.65
C ILE A 629 41.38 0.89 2.50
N ASN A 630 40.59 1.86 2.96
CA ASN A 630 39.33 1.54 3.62
C ASN A 630 38.15 1.38 2.65
N TYR A 631 38.26 1.87 1.41
CA TYR A 631 37.21 1.71 0.39
C TYR A 631 37.18 0.27 -0.16
N GLY A 632 36.18 -0.50 0.24
CA GLY A 632 35.94 -1.87 -0.24
C GLY A 632 35.14 -1.89 -1.54
N ALA A 633 34.02 -1.17 -1.57
CA ALA A 633 33.21 -0.94 -2.76
C ALA A 633 32.51 0.42 -2.71
N VAL A 634 32.29 1.03 -3.87
CA VAL A 634 31.59 2.32 -4.06
C VAL A 634 30.67 2.21 -5.27
N PHE A 635 29.45 2.72 -5.13
CA PHE A 635 28.50 2.88 -6.22
C PHE A 635 27.99 4.32 -6.24
N GLY A 636 28.10 5.00 -7.37
CA GLY A 636 27.70 6.41 -7.56
C GLY A 636 28.88 7.32 -7.91
N THR A 637 28.93 8.51 -7.31
CA THR A 637 30.00 9.48 -7.55
C THR A 637 31.37 8.94 -7.15
N VAL A 638 32.32 9.04 -8.08
CA VAL A 638 33.68 8.53 -7.92
C VAL A 638 34.40 9.22 -6.75
N PRO A 639 35.04 8.47 -5.82
CA PRO A 639 35.93 9.01 -4.80
C PRO A 639 37.11 9.83 -5.37
N ASP A 640 37.52 10.88 -4.66
CA ASP A 640 38.52 11.82 -5.17
C ASP A 640 39.89 11.16 -5.41
N PHE A 641 40.24 10.12 -4.65
CA PHE A 641 41.46 9.36 -4.90
C PHE A 641 41.45 8.67 -6.28
N LEU A 642 40.30 8.18 -6.75
CA LEU A 642 40.17 7.59 -8.10
C LEU A 642 40.15 8.65 -9.19
N LYS A 643 39.58 9.84 -8.92
CA LYS A 643 39.66 10.98 -9.86
C LYS A 643 41.11 11.41 -10.13
N SER A 644 41.99 11.24 -9.15
CA SER A 644 43.41 11.56 -9.28
C SER A 644 44.24 10.54 -10.07
N MET A 645 43.65 9.40 -10.48
CA MET A 645 44.37 8.27 -11.10
C MET A 645 44.38 8.26 -12.65
N ASP A 646 43.98 9.34 -13.33
CA ASP A 646 43.94 9.46 -14.80
C ASP A 646 43.19 8.31 -15.50
N LEU A 647 42.09 7.86 -14.88
CA LEU A 647 41.20 6.84 -15.45
C LEU A 647 40.31 7.48 -16.53
N PRO A 648 39.85 6.72 -17.55
CA PRO A 648 38.93 7.21 -18.59
C PRO A 648 37.49 7.36 -18.03
N ILE A 649 37.36 8.20 -17.00
CA ILE A 649 36.11 8.54 -16.32
C ILE A 649 35.44 9.66 -17.10
N ILE A 650 34.17 9.47 -17.41
CA ILE A 650 33.32 10.46 -18.05
C ILE A 650 32.71 11.32 -16.95
N GLU A 651 32.84 12.64 -17.08
CA GLU A 651 32.29 13.59 -16.12
C GLU A 651 30.76 13.45 -16.01
N GLY A 652 30.25 13.45 -14.78
CA GLY A 652 28.82 13.35 -14.49
C GLY A 652 28.21 11.95 -14.58
N GLN A 653 29.00 10.89 -14.83
CA GLN A 653 28.54 9.50 -14.80
C GLN A 653 28.81 8.82 -13.46
N ASP A 654 27.90 7.93 -13.06
CA ASP A 654 28.09 7.05 -11.90
C ASP A 654 28.96 5.84 -12.26
N TYR A 655 29.79 5.43 -11.31
CA TYR A 655 30.68 4.28 -11.47
C TYR A 655 30.51 3.28 -10.33
N LEU A 656 30.71 2.00 -10.65
CA LEU A 656 30.92 0.94 -9.67
C LEU A 656 32.42 0.71 -9.51
N TYR A 657 32.96 1.02 -8.33
CA TYR A 657 34.29 0.59 -7.91
C TYR A 657 34.15 -0.57 -6.92
N ALA A 658 34.78 -1.70 -7.21
CA ALA A 658 34.89 -2.82 -6.27
C ALA A 658 36.27 -3.45 -6.42
N ARG A 659 36.90 -3.86 -5.29
CA ARG A 659 38.22 -4.52 -5.31
C ARG A 659 38.23 -5.87 -6.03
N GLY A 660 37.08 -6.52 -6.11
CA GLY A 660 36.90 -7.77 -6.82
C GLY A 660 35.42 -7.94 -7.19
N LEU A 661 35.16 -8.54 -8.35
CA LEU A 661 33.82 -8.80 -8.89
C LEU A 661 33.78 -10.23 -9.42
N ILE A 662 32.76 -11.00 -9.01
CA ILE A 662 32.48 -12.35 -9.53
C ILE A 662 31.07 -12.29 -10.12
N VAL A 663 30.95 -12.53 -11.42
CA VAL A 663 29.69 -12.42 -12.18
C VAL A 663 29.52 -13.63 -13.09
N GLN A 664 28.27 -14.07 -13.24
CA GLN A 664 27.90 -15.16 -14.15
C GLN A 664 27.49 -14.62 -15.53
N ASP A 665 26.79 -13.48 -15.57
CA ASP A 665 26.25 -12.89 -16.80
C ASP A 665 26.42 -11.36 -16.79
N ILE A 666 26.77 -10.77 -17.94
CA ILE A 666 26.93 -9.33 -18.13
C ILE A 666 26.39 -8.89 -19.49
N ILE A 667 25.21 -8.27 -19.47
CA ILE A 667 24.61 -7.70 -20.69
C ILE A 667 25.20 -6.30 -20.88
N ARG A 668 25.94 -6.11 -21.98
CA ARG A 668 26.54 -4.84 -22.34
C ARG A 668 25.63 -4.11 -23.32
N ILE A 669 25.37 -2.84 -23.05
CA ILE A 669 24.63 -1.95 -23.96
C ILE A 669 25.51 -0.76 -24.34
N ASP A 670 25.36 -0.27 -25.56
CA ASP A 670 26.01 0.96 -26.00
C ASP A 670 25.28 2.20 -25.46
N TYR A 671 25.86 3.39 -25.67
CA TYR A 671 25.26 4.66 -25.25
C TYR A 671 23.93 4.99 -25.96
N LYS A 672 23.55 4.24 -27.01
CA LYS A 672 22.26 4.34 -27.71
C LYS A 672 21.25 3.32 -27.22
N GLY A 673 21.56 2.55 -26.17
CA GLY A 673 20.69 1.52 -25.60
C GLY A 673 20.61 0.24 -26.42
N ARG A 674 21.53 0.01 -27.36
CA ARG A 674 21.57 -1.22 -28.16
C ARG A 674 22.48 -2.25 -27.51
N PRO A 675 22.07 -3.53 -27.42
CA PRO A 675 22.96 -4.60 -26.98
C PRO A 675 24.25 -4.60 -27.80
N VAL A 676 25.39 -4.61 -27.12
CA VAL A 676 26.69 -4.79 -27.75
C VAL A 676 26.77 -6.26 -28.14
N SER A 677 26.61 -6.54 -29.43
CA SER A 677 26.72 -7.89 -29.96
C SER A 677 28.17 -8.30 -30.05
N GLU A 678 28.48 -9.49 -29.54
CA GLU A 678 29.81 -10.08 -29.68
C GLU A 678 29.94 -10.73 -31.06
N ILE A 679 31.08 -10.55 -31.71
CA ILE A 679 31.36 -11.25 -32.96
C ILE A 679 31.84 -12.65 -32.59
N VAL A 680 31.05 -13.66 -32.96
CA VAL A 680 31.31 -15.06 -32.61
C VAL A 680 31.63 -15.84 -33.88
N ASP A 681 32.82 -16.45 -33.92
CA ASP A 681 33.21 -17.35 -35.00
C ASP A 681 32.54 -18.73 -34.80
N ARG A 682 31.64 -19.09 -35.71
CA ARG A 682 30.86 -20.35 -35.70
C ARG A 682 31.52 -21.46 -36.52
N GLY A 683 32.72 -21.23 -37.08
CA GLY A 683 33.44 -22.22 -37.87
C GLY A 683 32.86 -22.39 -39.29
N GLN A 684 32.93 -23.59 -39.86
CA GLN A 684 32.47 -23.87 -41.23
C GLN A 684 30.95 -23.69 -41.35
N TRP A 685 30.48 -23.09 -42.45
CA TRP A 685 29.04 -22.97 -42.71
C TRP A 685 28.37 -24.34 -42.85
N ASP A 686 27.19 -24.48 -42.22
CA ASP A 686 26.33 -25.65 -42.21
C ASP A 686 24.86 -25.22 -42.37
N SER A 687 24.17 -25.84 -43.33
CA SER A 687 22.75 -25.61 -43.62
C SER A 687 21.78 -25.94 -42.48
N ALA A 688 22.18 -26.75 -41.51
CA ALA A 688 21.35 -27.15 -40.37
C ALA A 688 21.53 -26.26 -39.13
N SER A 689 22.51 -25.35 -39.15
CA SER A 689 22.83 -24.47 -38.03
C SER A 689 22.07 -23.15 -38.12
N GLU A 690 21.68 -22.61 -36.97
CA GLU A 690 21.13 -21.26 -36.88
C GLU A 690 22.24 -20.22 -36.69
N TYR A 691 22.12 -19.12 -37.44
CA TYR A 691 23.07 -18.01 -37.42
C TYR A 691 22.36 -16.71 -37.08
N TYR A 692 23.08 -15.81 -36.40
CA TYR A 692 22.52 -14.62 -35.79
C TYR A 692 23.21 -13.37 -36.32
N SER A 693 22.44 -12.30 -36.53
CA SER A 693 22.94 -10.98 -36.89
C SER A 693 22.36 -9.97 -35.92
N GLU A 694 23.22 -9.43 -35.06
CA GLU A 694 22.85 -8.52 -33.96
C GLU A 694 21.67 -9.06 -33.13
N ALA A 695 21.64 -10.38 -32.91
CA ALA A 695 20.50 -11.08 -32.32
C ALA A 695 20.91 -11.98 -31.16
N LEU A 696 19.95 -12.26 -30.28
CA LEU A 696 20.13 -13.13 -29.13
C LEU A 696 20.21 -14.59 -29.59
N ASN A 697 21.31 -15.25 -29.23
CA ASN A 697 21.42 -16.70 -29.36
C ASN A 697 20.78 -17.38 -28.13
N PRO A 698 19.70 -18.17 -28.30
CA PRO A 698 18.96 -18.79 -27.20
C PRO A 698 19.76 -19.89 -26.47
N GLU A 699 20.81 -20.44 -27.07
CA GLU A 699 21.64 -21.48 -26.44
C GLU A 699 22.69 -20.88 -25.50
N THR A 700 23.29 -19.75 -25.89
CA THR A 700 24.37 -19.09 -25.13
C THR A 700 23.87 -17.96 -24.24
N GLY A 701 22.69 -17.39 -24.54
CA GLY A 701 22.13 -16.24 -23.86
C GLY A 701 22.78 -14.90 -24.24
N ASN A 702 23.70 -14.90 -25.20
CA ASN A 702 24.46 -13.71 -25.61
C ASN A 702 23.90 -13.11 -26.91
N TYR A 703 24.00 -11.79 -27.04
CA TYR A 703 23.81 -11.13 -28.34
C TYR A 703 25.04 -11.36 -29.18
N GLU A 704 24.87 -11.98 -30.33
CA GLU A 704 25.98 -12.32 -31.22
C GLU A 704 25.74 -11.87 -32.67
N ILE A 705 26.86 -11.66 -33.35
CA ILE A 705 26.95 -11.63 -34.80
C ILE A 705 27.77 -12.84 -35.20
N SER A 706 27.14 -13.80 -35.87
CA SER A 706 27.78 -15.05 -36.30
C SER A 706 28.67 -14.79 -37.53
N ASP A 707 29.94 -15.14 -37.42
CA ASP A 707 30.84 -15.27 -38.57
C ASP A 707 31.03 -16.75 -38.92
N VAL A 708 31.06 -17.09 -40.21
CA VAL A 708 31.21 -18.47 -40.73
C VAL A 708 32.26 -18.55 -41.83
N TRP A 709 32.83 -19.72 -42.03
CA TRP A 709 33.78 -20.01 -43.10
C TRP A 709 33.12 -20.80 -44.23
N TYR A 710 33.21 -20.29 -45.46
CA TYR A 710 32.68 -20.94 -46.67
C TYR A 710 33.63 -20.72 -47.86
N ASN A 711 34.01 -21.79 -48.56
CA ASN A 711 34.98 -21.80 -49.66
C ASN A 711 36.28 -21.01 -49.38
N GLY A 712 36.79 -21.09 -48.14
CA GLY A 712 38.03 -20.43 -47.71
C GLY A 712 37.90 -18.93 -47.43
N CYS A 713 36.70 -18.37 -47.48
CA CYS A 713 36.42 -16.99 -47.07
C CYS A 713 35.52 -16.97 -45.82
N LYS A 714 35.70 -15.96 -44.98
CA LYS A 714 34.90 -15.68 -43.80
C LYS A 714 33.77 -14.71 -44.14
N TYR A 715 32.55 -15.09 -43.80
CA TYR A 715 31.34 -14.34 -44.03
C TYR A 715 30.67 -14.01 -42.70
N ARG A 716 30.14 -12.80 -42.61
CA ARG A 716 29.35 -12.31 -41.49
C ARG A 716 27.88 -12.41 -41.81
N CYS A 717 27.12 -12.99 -40.89
CA CYS A 717 25.67 -13.05 -40.99
C CYS A 717 25.08 -11.64 -40.92
N MET A 718 24.29 -11.27 -41.93
CA MET A 718 23.56 -10.00 -42.01
C MET A 718 22.05 -10.19 -41.77
N LYS A 719 21.60 -11.44 -41.61
CA LYS A 719 20.19 -11.77 -41.36
C LYS A 719 20.05 -13.02 -40.51
N THR A 720 19.50 -12.83 -39.33
CA THR A 720 19.22 -13.90 -38.36
C THR A 720 18.33 -15.00 -38.94
N GLY A 721 18.67 -16.26 -38.66
CA GLY A 721 17.94 -17.44 -39.09
C GLY A 721 18.10 -17.79 -40.57
N THR A 722 19.10 -17.24 -41.26
CA THR A 722 19.38 -17.62 -42.65
C THR A 722 19.94 -19.04 -42.73
N ASN A 723 19.31 -19.88 -43.55
CA ASN A 723 19.78 -21.22 -43.91
C ASN A 723 20.35 -21.27 -45.34
N THR A 724 20.51 -20.10 -45.97
CA THR A 724 21.06 -20.00 -47.32
C THR A 724 22.59 -19.98 -47.25
N ALA A 725 23.26 -20.60 -48.23
CA ALA A 725 24.72 -20.59 -48.28
C ALA A 725 25.26 -19.18 -48.57
N PRO A 726 26.41 -18.78 -48.00
CA PRO A 726 27.08 -17.54 -48.36
C PRO A 726 27.41 -17.52 -49.85
N ALA A 727 26.98 -16.47 -50.54
CA ALA A 727 27.26 -16.26 -51.96
C ALA A 727 27.50 -14.77 -52.24
N TRP A 728 28.18 -14.46 -53.33
CA TRP A 728 28.56 -13.08 -53.67
C TRP A 728 27.35 -12.14 -53.86
N ASN A 729 26.21 -12.69 -54.30
CA ASN A 729 24.95 -11.97 -54.53
C ASN A 729 23.89 -12.24 -53.44
N ASN A 730 24.26 -12.96 -52.36
CA ASN A 730 23.34 -13.25 -51.27
C ASN A 730 23.47 -12.19 -50.16
N THR A 731 22.46 -11.35 -50.01
CA THR A 731 22.43 -10.27 -49.02
C THR A 731 22.35 -10.75 -47.56
N ASP A 732 22.06 -12.02 -47.33
CA ASP A 732 22.02 -12.60 -45.98
C ASP A 732 23.44 -12.72 -45.37
N TRP A 733 24.50 -12.62 -46.20
CA TRP A 733 25.90 -12.75 -45.81
C TRP A 733 26.76 -11.62 -46.39
N ALA A 734 27.73 -11.13 -45.61
CA ALA A 734 28.74 -10.21 -46.12
C ALA A 734 30.14 -10.81 -45.96
N MET A 735 30.94 -10.82 -47.02
CA MET A 735 32.34 -11.25 -46.95
C MET A 735 33.15 -10.26 -46.10
N VAL A 736 33.86 -10.75 -45.08
CA VAL A 736 34.67 -9.94 -44.15
C VAL A 736 36.16 -10.17 -44.34
N GLU A 737 36.56 -11.42 -44.61
CA GLU A 737 37.97 -11.83 -44.71
C GLU A 737 38.09 -12.99 -45.71
N GLY A 738 39.14 -13.02 -46.55
CA GLY A 738 39.33 -14.08 -47.55
C GLY A 738 39.97 -13.57 -48.84
N ASN A 739 39.87 -14.34 -49.93
CA ASN A 739 40.35 -13.93 -51.25
C ASN A 739 39.30 -13.08 -51.98
N PRO A 740 39.50 -11.76 -52.17
CA PRO A 740 38.54 -10.89 -52.84
C PRO A 740 38.67 -10.89 -54.37
N GLU A 741 39.65 -11.59 -54.93
CA GLU A 741 39.95 -11.51 -56.37
C GLU A 741 38.82 -12.05 -57.23
N PHE A 742 38.46 -11.25 -58.24
CA PHE A 742 37.66 -11.69 -59.38
C PHE A 742 38.62 -12.24 -60.44
N THR A 743 38.55 -13.54 -60.73
CA THR A 743 39.39 -14.18 -61.74
C THR A 743 38.54 -14.74 -62.87
N VAL A 744 39.08 -14.74 -64.07
CA VAL A 744 38.45 -15.32 -65.26
C VAL A 744 39.47 -16.23 -65.90
N GLU A 745 39.09 -17.47 -66.12
CA GLU A 745 39.91 -18.53 -66.70
C GLU A 745 39.13 -19.23 -67.82
N PHE A 746 39.79 -20.05 -68.63
CA PHE A 746 39.10 -20.93 -69.58
C PHE A 746 38.89 -22.31 -68.96
N ALA A 747 37.71 -22.90 -69.18
CA ALA A 747 37.31 -24.19 -68.62
C ALA A 747 38.23 -25.35 -69.02
N ASP A 748 38.69 -25.34 -70.27
CA ASP A 748 39.60 -26.34 -70.84
C ASP A 748 40.82 -25.64 -71.43
N THR A 749 42.01 -25.95 -70.92
CA THR A 749 43.29 -25.36 -71.37
C THR A 749 44.22 -26.37 -72.04
N ASP A 750 43.85 -27.65 -72.09
CA ASP A 750 44.66 -28.73 -72.67
C ASP A 750 44.44 -28.87 -74.19
N TYR A 751 44.73 -27.80 -74.94
CA TYR A 751 44.67 -27.82 -76.40
C TYR A 751 46.07 -27.77 -77.02
N LEU A 752 46.40 -28.79 -77.82
CA LEU A 752 47.58 -28.78 -78.68
C LEU A 752 47.26 -27.98 -79.95
N PHE A 753 47.98 -26.90 -80.20
CA PHE A 753 47.80 -26.08 -81.39
C PHE A 753 48.30 -26.83 -82.64
N ASP A 754 47.38 -27.38 -83.42
CA ASP A 754 47.64 -27.96 -84.75
C ASP A 754 47.15 -26.98 -85.84
N PRO A 755 48.06 -26.30 -86.58
CA PRO A 755 47.68 -25.30 -87.57
C PRO A 755 46.85 -25.84 -88.75
N ASP A 756 46.89 -27.15 -89.03
CA ASP A 756 46.12 -27.77 -90.11
C ASP A 756 44.71 -28.20 -89.67
N ARG A 757 44.43 -28.23 -88.35
CA ARG A 757 43.17 -28.71 -87.75
C ARG A 757 42.73 -27.90 -86.54
N PHE A 758 43.08 -26.61 -86.48
CA PHE A 758 42.75 -25.76 -85.34
C PHE A 758 41.23 -25.60 -85.24
N ASN A 759 40.67 -26.20 -84.19
CA ASN A 759 39.27 -26.10 -83.79
C ASN A 759 39.19 -26.24 -82.27
N VAL A 760 38.93 -25.13 -81.58
CA VAL A 760 38.94 -25.03 -80.11
C VAL A 760 37.74 -24.21 -79.66
N THR A 761 36.99 -24.71 -78.68
CA THR A 761 35.93 -23.96 -78.02
C THR A 761 36.48 -23.40 -76.70
N LEU A 762 36.61 -22.08 -76.60
CA LEU A 762 37.01 -21.43 -75.36
C LEU A 762 35.77 -21.01 -74.59
N SER A 763 35.53 -21.62 -73.43
CA SER A 763 34.43 -21.24 -72.52
C SER A 763 35.00 -20.60 -71.26
N ILE A 764 34.49 -19.43 -70.89
CA ILE A 764 34.95 -18.72 -69.69
C ILE A 764 34.43 -19.40 -68.41
N ILE A 765 35.24 -19.36 -67.35
CA ILE A 765 34.84 -19.58 -65.97
C ILE A 765 35.26 -18.36 -65.18
N ALA A 766 34.28 -17.63 -64.65
CA ALA A 766 34.49 -16.49 -63.78
C ALA A 766 34.34 -16.92 -62.32
N LYS A 767 35.32 -16.58 -61.46
CA LYS A 767 35.29 -16.87 -60.03
C LYS A 767 35.38 -15.60 -59.20
N LEU A 768 34.57 -15.53 -58.15
CA LEU A 768 34.63 -14.50 -57.12
C LEU A 768 34.49 -15.15 -55.74
N TYR A 769 35.33 -14.78 -54.76
CA TYR A 769 35.37 -15.41 -53.43
C TYR A 769 35.49 -16.95 -53.47
N ASN A 770 36.26 -17.46 -54.43
CA ASN A 770 36.41 -18.89 -54.75
C ASN A 770 35.10 -19.62 -55.14
N GLN A 771 34.08 -18.88 -55.60
CA GLN A 771 32.82 -19.41 -56.13
C GLN A 771 32.72 -19.16 -57.62
N ASP A 772 32.15 -20.10 -58.37
CA ASP A 772 31.83 -19.92 -59.79
C ASP A 772 30.64 -18.98 -59.94
N VAL A 773 30.84 -17.84 -60.60
CA VAL A 773 29.83 -16.79 -60.84
C VAL A 773 29.51 -16.63 -62.33
N THR A 774 29.91 -17.59 -63.16
CA THR A 774 29.77 -17.53 -64.62
C THR A 774 28.31 -17.40 -65.08
N SER A 775 27.37 -17.95 -64.31
CA SER A 775 25.94 -17.82 -64.59
C SER A 775 25.46 -16.36 -64.57
N ASP A 776 26.08 -15.53 -63.74
CA ASP A 776 25.61 -14.19 -63.42
C ASP A 776 26.20 -13.11 -64.33
N ILE A 777 27.19 -13.47 -65.15
CA ILE A 777 27.71 -12.63 -66.23
C ILE A 777 26.67 -12.56 -67.36
N LEU A 778 26.44 -11.40 -67.96
CA LEU A 778 25.62 -11.31 -69.17
C LEU A 778 26.49 -11.59 -70.40
N ASP A 779 25.93 -12.18 -71.46
CA ASP A 779 26.68 -12.42 -72.70
C ASP A 779 27.23 -11.10 -73.30
N SER A 780 26.50 -9.99 -73.12
CA SER A 780 26.94 -8.64 -73.54
C SER A 780 28.09 -8.07 -72.72
N ASP A 781 28.42 -8.66 -71.57
CA ASP A 781 29.51 -8.21 -70.69
C ASP A 781 30.81 -8.99 -70.93
N VAL A 782 30.86 -9.80 -71.99
CA VAL A 782 32.06 -10.51 -72.45
C VAL A 782 32.53 -9.89 -73.76
N GLN A 783 33.73 -9.31 -73.73
CA GLN A 783 34.38 -8.74 -74.90
C GLN A 783 35.55 -9.62 -75.34
N TRP A 784 35.46 -10.14 -76.56
CA TRP A 784 36.55 -10.89 -77.19
C TRP A 784 37.45 -9.96 -78.00
N THR A 785 38.76 -10.07 -77.77
CA THR A 785 39.78 -9.38 -78.55
C THR A 785 40.84 -10.37 -79.00
N ARG A 786 41.49 -10.06 -80.13
CA ARG A 786 42.60 -10.84 -80.66
C ARG A 786 43.81 -9.93 -80.83
N TYR A 787 45.00 -10.45 -80.55
CA TYR A 787 46.26 -9.82 -80.86
C TYR A 787 47.12 -10.80 -81.66
N SER A 788 47.57 -10.38 -82.84
CA SER A 788 48.40 -11.19 -83.72
C SER A 788 49.58 -10.40 -84.30
N GLU A 789 50.72 -11.08 -84.46
CA GLU A 789 51.95 -10.50 -85.04
C GLU A 789 52.22 -11.02 -86.46
N ASP A 790 52.72 -10.15 -87.34
CA ASP A 790 53.27 -10.53 -88.64
C ASP A 790 54.60 -11.29 -88.51
N ALA A 791 55.18 -11.70 -89.65
CA ALA A 791 56.44 -12.46 -89.67
C ALA A 791 57.64 -11.67 -89.13
N ASP A 792 57.56 -10.32 -89.13
CA ASP A 792 58.60 -9.40 -88.66
C ASP A 792 58.38 -8.97 -87.20
N GLY A 793 57.27 -9.41 -86.57
CA GLY A 793 56.91 -9.12 -85.18
C GLY A 793 56.11 -7.82 -84.99
N ASN A 794 55.51 -7.26 -86.03
CA ASN A 794 54.62 -6.10 -85.93
C ASN A 794 53.17 -6.53 -85.74
N GLU A 795 52.41 -5.75 -84.96
CA GLU A 795 50.99 -5.98 -84.68
C GLU A 795 50.09 -5.83 -85.92
N ARG A 796 49.15 -6.75 -86.11
CA ARG A 796 48.18 -6.74 -87.22
C ARG A 796 46.88 -6.03 -86.87
N VAL A 797 46.98 -4.74 -86.53
CA VAL A 797 45.86 -3.91 -86.01
C VAL A 797 44.58 -4.02 -86.84
N ALA A 798 44.65 -3.94 -88.17
CA ALA A 798 43.47 -3.97 -89.03
C ALA A 798 42.78 -5.35 -89.08
N SER A 799 43.56 -6.43 -89.03
CA SER A 799 43.02 -7.81 -89.01
C SER A 799 42.40 -8.11 -87.64
N ASP A 800 43.07 -7.71 -86.56
CA ASP A 800 42.61 -7.91 -85.19
C ASP A 800 41.32 -7.12 -84.88
N GLN A 801 41.21 -5.87 -85.36
CA GLN A 801 39.98 -5.09 -85.27
C GLN A 801 38.83 -5.73 -86.07
N ALA A 802 39.09 -6.17 -87.30
CA ALA A 802 38.06 -6.83 -88.11
C ALA A 802 37.57 -8.14 -87.47
N TRP A 803 38.48 -8.90 -86.86
CA TRP A 803 38.13 -10.11 -86.12
C TRP A 803 37.25 -9.80 -84.89
N ALA A 804 37.66 -8.82 -84.07
CA ALA A 804 36.90 -8.43 -82.89
C ALA A 804 35.49 -7.93 -83.24
N LEU A 805 35.33 -7.17 -84.33
CA LEU A 805 34.01 -6.76 -84.82
C LEU A 805 33.15 -7.94 -85.30
N LYS A 806 33.76 -8.94 -85.95
CA LYS A 806 33.04 -10.12 -86.46
C LYS A 806 32.54 -11.03 -85.32
N ARG A 807 33.26 -11.07 -84.20
CA ARG A 807 33.02 -11.96 -83.05
C ARG A 807 32.44 -11.23 -81.83
N ALA A 808 31.86 -10.04 -82.00
CA ALA A 808 31.41 -9.19 -80.90
C ALA A 808 30.25 -9.77 -80.08
N ASP A 809 29.45 -10.70 -80.64
CA ASP A 809 28.21 -11.21 -80.04
C ASP A 809 28.29 -12.69 -79.62
N GLU A 810 29.49 -13.27 -79.47
CA GLU A 810 29.67 -14.70 -79.14
C GLU A 810 29.35 -15.03 -77.66
N GLY A 811 29.35 -14.02 -76.77
CA GLY A 811 29.04 -14.20 -75.36
C GLY A 811 30.11 -14.99 -74.59
N LYS A 812 29.68 -15.88 -73.68
CA LYS A 812 30.56 -16.59 -72.73
C LYS A 812 31.40 -17.74 -73.33
N SER A 813 31.15 -18.12 -74.58
CA SER A 813 31.86 -19.20 -75.25
C SER A 813 32.12 -18.82 -76.70
N ILE A 814 33.31 -19.12 -77.22
CA ILE A 814 33.65 -18.86 -78.61
C ILE A 814 34.28 -20.09 -79.27
N ASP A 815 33.78 -20.44 -80.45
CA ASP A 815 34.35 -21.47 -81.31
C ASP A 815 35.39 -20.85 -82.25
N LEU A 816 36.65 -21.17 -82.02
CA LEU A 816 37.78 -20.72 -82.82
C LEU A 816 38.19 -21.79 -83.84
N THR A 817 38.32 -21.38 -85.09
CA THR A 817 38.73 -22.21 -86.22
C THR A 817 39.97 -21.66 -86.91
N THR A 818 40.53 -22.37 -87.89
CA THR A 818 41.66 -21.89 -88.70
C THR A 818 41.43 -20.51 -89.33
N ASP A 819 40.18 -20.15 -89.63
CA ASP A 819 39.81 -18.84 -90.19
C ASP A 819 40.01 -17.70 -89.17
N ASP A 820 39.93 -18.00 -87.88
CA ASP A 820 40.10 -17.02 -86.79
C ASP A 820 41.58 -16.69 -86.53
N CYS A 821 42.51 -17.51 -87.02
CA CYS A 821 43.94 -17.30 -86.91
C CYS A 821 44.53 -16.41 -88.03
N ASP A 822 43.81 -16.24 -89.14
CA ASP A 822 44.23 -15.45 -90.31
C ASP A 822 45.67 -15.78 -90.77
N PHE A 823 45.88 -17.04 -91.14
CA PHE A 823 47.20 -17.61 -91.46
C PHE A 823 47.82 -17.14 -92.79
N ASN A 824 47.41 -16.02 -93.39
CA ASN A 824 47.80 -15.41 -94.68
C ASN A 824 49.17 -15.83 -95.32
N GLY A 825 49.35 -17.11 -95.66
CA GLY A 825 50.60 -17.74 -96.11
C GLY A 825 51.66 -18.06 -95.05
N TYR A 826 51.46 -17.74 -93.76
CA TYR A 826 52.41 -17.97 -92.66
C TYR A 826 51.72 -18.02 -91.29
N ILE A 827 52.35 -18.70 -90.31
CA ILE A 827 51.85 -18.78 -88.93
C ILE A 827 52.27 -17.52 -88.15
N PRO A 828 51.35 -16.76 -87.52
CA PRO A 828 51.69 -15.66 -86.63
C PRO A 828 52.69 -16.09 -85.55
N LYS A 829 53.67 -15.24 -85.27
CA LYS A 829 54.68 -15.52 -84.23
C LYS A 829 54.07 -15.52 -82.82
N VAL A 830 53.05 -14.71 -82.61
CA VAL A 830 52.26 -14.62 -81.39
C VAL A 830 50.80 -14.52 -81.81
N LEU A 831 49.94 -15.33 -81.21
CA LEU A 831 48.49 -15.26 -81.39
C LEU A 831 47.83 -15.34 -80.01
N LYS A 832 47.14 -14.27 -79.61
CA LYS A 832 46.45 -14.19 -78.31
C LYS A 832 44.98 -13.91 -78.53
N PHE A 833 44.13 -14.73 -77.93
CA PHE A 833 42.71 -14.46 -77.78
C PHE A 833 42.45 -14.10 -76.33
N THR A 834 41.83 -12.95 -76.10
CA THR A 834 41.55 -12.44 -74.76
C THR A 834 40.06 -12.25 -74.60
N ALA A 835 39.47 -12.92 -73.62
CA ALA A 835 38.12 -12.63 -73.14
C ALA A 835 38.23 -11.66 -71.98
N THR A 836 37.79 -10.42 -72.17
CA THR A 836 37.61 -9.46 -71.07
C THR A 836 36.17 -9.56 -70.58
N VAL A 837 35.99 -9.88 -69.30
CA VAL A 837 34.69 -10.14 -68.70
C VAL A 837 34.44 -9.10 -67.62
N THR A 838 33.28 -8.44 -67.70
CA THR A 838 32.82 -7.50 -66.69
C THR A 838 31.71 -8.13 -65.85
N LEU A 839 31.92 -8.19 -64.53
CA LEU A 839 30.87 -8.51 -63.57
C LEU A 839 30.14 -7.23 -63.20
N ARG A 840 28.80 -7.22 -63.23
CA ARG A 840 27.98 -6.09 -62.81
C ARG A 840 27.44 -6.27 -61.40
N ASP A 841 27.22 -5.15 -60.70
CA ASP A 841 26.55 -5.14 -59.40
C ASP A 841 25.02 -5.19 -59.54
N GLY A 842 24.32 -5.24 -58.40
CA GLY A 842 22.85 -5.23 -58.35
C GLY A 842 22.17 -3.95 -58.86
N MET A 843 22.93 -2.90 -59.21
CA MET A 843 22.44 -1.68 -59.84
C MET A 843 22.73 -1.63 -61.35
N GLY A 844 23.42 -2.65 -61.89
CA GLY A 844 23.78 -2.76 -63.30
C GLY A 844 25.08 -2.03 -63.67
N GLU A 845 25.83 -1.53 -62.70
CA GLU A 845 27.13 -0.90 -62.91
C GLU A 845 28.26 -1.93 -62.90
N ALA A 846 29.38 -1.63 -63.56
CA ALA A 846 30.53 -2.54 -63.59
C ALA A 846 31.18 -2.66 -62.19
N ALA A 847 31.06 -3.83 -61.57
CA ALA A 847 31.60 -4.13 -60.24
C ALA A 847 33.06 -4.55 -60.29
N ASN A 848 33.41 -5.45 -61.22
CA ASN A 848 34.77 -5.94 -61.43
C ASN A 848 35.00 -6.27 -62.91
N THR A 849 36.25 -6.27 -63.36
CA THR A 849 36.61 -6.70 -64.71
C THR A 849 37.92 -7.45 -64.67
N ALA A 850 37.96 -8.62 -65.29
CA ALA A 850 39.14 -9.46 -65.41
C ALA A 850 39.19 -10.07 -66.81
N ALA A 851 40.34 -10.61 -67.20
CA ALA A 851 40.51 -11.18 -68.52
C ALA A 851 41.19 -12.55 -68.47
N ALA A 852 40.68 -13.48 -69.29
CA ALA A 852 41.35 -14.74 -69.59
C ALA A 852 42.08 -14.60 -70.93
N VAL A 853 43.31 -15.10 -71.01
CA VAL A 853 44.14 -15.06 -72.22
C VAL A 853 44.49 -16.47 -72.65
N PHE A 854 44.14 -16.81 -73.89
CA PHE A 854 44.58 -18.01 -74.58
C PHE A 854 45.66 -17.59 -75.57
N GLN A 855 46.89 -18.02 -75.34
CA GLN A 855 48.04 -17.62 -76.14
C GLN A 855 48.72 -18.84 -76.75
N TYR A 856 49.07 -18.70 -78.03
CA TYR A 856 50.05 -19.51 -78.74
C TYR A 856 51.37 -18.75 -78.87
#